data_AF-A0A1G2W6Q6-F1
#
_entry.id   AF-A0A1G2W6Q6-F1
#
_cell.length_a   1.000
_cell.length_b   1.000
_cell.length_c   1.000
_cell.angle_alpha   90.00
_cell.angle_beta   90.00
_cell.angle_gamma   90.00
#
_symmetry.space_group_name_H-M   'P 1'
#
loop_
_entity.id
_entity.type
_entity.pdbx_description
1 polymer ?
#
loop_
_entity_poly.entity_id
_entity_poly.type
_entity_poly.pdbx_seq_one_letter_code
_entity_poly.pdbx_strand_id
1 'polypeptide(L)'
;MGVWKPFASVGALTVATALTGIGVANLAQAQATDVVEHPGKAVYDQFCAGCHSAPEAGSRAAAVASLRKMSAQTLTAALTTGVMKPIGDGMDRRQIRDVVSYLAAPEGPQGTGWIDDNRCPADRQAVNLTARPAQVGFGVDTDNTRRMSAAQAGLNTRDLAKLEVAWSFVMPRTSGLRGQGVVVGDTLFYPAGQAGYVVALDTQTGCVKWATPGGVRASLAYGRLGKDGPWAVVGGDGLGQLIAFEAKTGKVAWKVDPRHDKTVPLSGSPIFAGDKIVVPISAIDVANSMRPTFECCKAHGAVALLNAADGKVLWTWHTMPDAKPLGRKTSQGVETYGPSGAPIWSSPSVDLKAGVVYASTGENTSPPATNTSDAMVAIDLATGRQKWVFQALENDVWNMSCPIGSPTGGRPPGPNCFFAAEGSVLRDHDFGGGPVIWRGRGKTLILGGQKSGDVWALDTQGRKVWHTQFGKGTALGGVHWGIAADEKRVYVPIADPNVPEKDNAAGLYAVDAATGKVAWSWKATPDCANGRQARVPSCAGKFGISAPPVVIDGAVVVGGLDGRVYVFEAASGKLLATHDTAVPFQGVNKVAGAGGSIDAAGPFAGGGLLFIGSGYASFGQQAGNVLVAYRPKK
;
A
#
# COMPACT_ATOMS: atom_id res chain seq x y z
N MET A 1 -9.41 38.89 59.56
CA MET A 1 -10.82 38.58 59.93
C MET A 1 -11.52 39.91 60.16
N GLY A 2 -12.68 40.12 59.53
CA GLY A 2 -13.27 41.45 59.32
C GLY A 2 -12.70 42.07 58.03
N VAL A 3 -13.45 42.67 57.12
CA VAL A 3 -14.67 43.46 57.30
C VAL A 3 -15.56 43.39 56.05
N TRP A 4 -16.84 43.64 56.29
CA TRP A 4 -18.02 43.66 55.43
C TRP A 4 -17.97 44.53 54.16
N LYS A 5 -18.81 44.13 53.20
CA LYS A 5 -19.43 44.95 52.12
C LYS A 5 -20.27 46.10 52.71
N PRO A 6 -20.53 47.19 51.96
CA PRO A 6 -21.75 47.25 51.15
C PRO A 6 -21.62 47.95 49.78
N PHE A 7 -22.74 47.88 49.06
CA PHE A 7 -23.03 48.27 47.69
C PHE A 7 -23.28 49.79 47.47
N ALA A 8 -23.31 50.14 46.17
CA ALA A 8 -24.08 51.21 45.52
C ALA A 8 -23.47 52.62 45.53
N SER A 9 -23.59 53.48 44.49
CA SER A 9 -23.81 53.38 43.04
C SER A 9 -23.84 54.83 42.50
N VAL A 10 -23.53 55.00 41.20
CA VAL A 10 -23.86 56.14 40.30
C VAL A 10 -23.08 57.48 40.45
N GLY A 11 -22.70 58.03 39.28
CA GLY A 11 -22.52 59.48 39.05
C GLY A 11 -21.11 59.86 38.59
N ALA A 12 -20.83 59.90 37.28
CA ALA A 12 -20.98 61.06 36.38
C ALA A 12 -19.78 62.04 36.41
N LEU A 13 -19.20 62.23 35.21
CA LEU A 13 -18.61 63.42 34.57
C LEU A 13 -17.93 64.48 35.47
N THR A 14 -16.77 65.07 35.19
CA THR A 14 -16.26 65.68 33.94
C THR A 14 -14.92 66.39 34.27
N VAL A 15 -13.97 66.46 33.32
CA VAL A 15 -13.16 67.65 32.92
C VAL A 15 -12.23 68.25 34.00
N ALA A 16 -10.92 68.52 33.82
CA ALA A 16 -10.15 69.03 32.69
C ALA A 16 -8.64 68.98 33.03
N THR A 17 -7.79 69.08 32.00
CA THR A 17 -6.53 69.88 31.89
C THR A 17 -5.54 69.92 33.06
N ALA A 18 -4.22 69.95 32.87
CA ALA A 18 -3.29 69.89 31.76
C ALA A 18 -1.91 69.86 32.45
N LEU A 19 -0.90 69.21 31.88
CA LEU A 19 0.50 69.56 32.15
C LEU A 19 1.37 69.05 31.01
N THR A 20 1.96 70.01 30.31
CA THR A 20 3.00 69.89 29.30
C THR A 20 4.28 69.39 29.95
N GLY A 21 4.95 68.43 29.31
CA GLY A 21 6.26 67.93 29.73
C GLY A 21 6.87 67.05 28.65
N ILE A 22 7.82 67.62 27.92
CA ILE A 22 8.55 67.05 26.79
C ILE A 22 9.31 65.79 27.22
N GLY A 23 9.07 64.67 26.53
CA GLY A 23 9.81 63.41 26.69
C GLY A 23 9.93 62.70 25.36
N VAL A 24 11.11 62.79 24.75
CA VAL A 24 11.48 62.13 23.50
C VAL A 24 11.51 60.62 23.73
N ALA A 25 10.58 59.88 23.12
CA ALA A 25 10.62 58.42 23.05
C ALA A 25 10.35 57.97 21.61
N ASN A 26 11.39 57.39 21.03
CA ASN A 26 11.46 56.66 19.77
C ASN A 26 10.14 56.05 19.30
N LEU A 27 9.61 56.58 18.18
CA LEU A 27 8.67 55.86 17.33
C LEU A 27 9.43 54.78 16.55
N ALA A 28 9.67 53.64 17.20
CA ALA A 28 9.86 52.40 16.47
C ALA A 28 8.49 51.95 15.95
N GLN A 29 8.16 52.32 14.71
CA GLN A 29 7.08 51.68 13.97
C GLN A 29 7.41 50.19 13.86
N ALA A 30 6.68 49.39 14.62
CA ALA A 30 6.61 47.96 14.41
C ALA A 30 6.09 47.72 12.99
N GLN A 31 6.98 47.36 12.07
CA GLN A 31 6.59 46.65 10.86
C GLN A 31 6.13 45.27 11.30
N ALA A 32 4.82 45.13 11.53
CA ALA A 32 4.18 43.82 11.44
C ALA A 32 4.49 43.30 10.04
N THR A 33 5.27 42.23 9.96
CA THR A 33 5.44 41.50 8.71
C THR A 33 4.10 40.83 8.45
N ASP A 34 3.32 41.39 7.52
CA ASP A 34 2.16 40.71 6.95
C ASP A 34 2.68 39.44 6.26
N VAL A 35 2.68 38.33 7.00
CA VAL A 35 2.84 37.01 6.39
C VAL A 35 1.60 36.80 5.55
N VAL A 36 1.71 37.06 4.24
CA VAL A 36 0.63 36.77 3.28
C VAL A 36 0.32 35.29 3.39
N GLU A 37 -0.80 34.97 4.06
CA GLU A 37 -1.22 33.60 4.29
C GLU A 37 -1.51 32.95 2.93
N HIS A 38 -0.76 31.90 2.59
CA HIS A 38 -0.88 31.25 1.29
C HIS A 38 -2.36 30.86 1.04
N PRO A 39 -2.98 31.22 -0.11
CA PRO A 39 -4.43 31.12 -0.31
C PRO A 39 -4.98 29.69 -0.12
N GLY A 40 -4.16 28.68 -0.40
CA GLY A 40 -4.49 27.28 -0.13
C GLY A 40 -4.56 26.86 1.33
N LYS A 41 -4.08 27.65 2.29
CA LYS A 41 -4.22 27.33 3.72
C LYS A 41 -5.68 27.38 4.16
N ALA A 42 -6.43 28.39 3.72
CA ALA A 42 -7.86 28.47 4.01
C ALA A 42 -8.62 27.26 3.42
N VAL A 43 -8.27 26.84 2.20
CA VAL A 43 -8.83 25.64 1.56
C VAL A 43 -8.44 24.38 2.34
N TYR A 44 -7.18 24.27 2.79
CA TYR A 44 -6.74 23.15 3.63
C TYR A 44 -7.51 23.09 4.95
N ASP A 45 -7.66 24.21 5.65
CA ASP A 45 -8.37 24.28 6.93
C ASP A 45 -9.84 23.89 6.77
N GLN A 46 -10.46 24.30 5.67
CA GLN A 46 -11.85 23.99 5.36
C GLN A 46 -12.08 22.51 4.99
N PHE A 47 -11.22 21.94 4.14
CA PHE A 47 -11.51 20.65 3.51
C PHE A 47 -10.61 19.49 3.97
N CYS A 48 -9.43 19.76 4.49
CA CYS A 48 -8.39 18.74 4.73
C CYS A 48 -7.99 18.59 6.20
N ALA A 49 -7.97 19.69 6.97
CA ALA A 49 -7.37 19.73 8.29
C ALA A 49 -8.01 18.75 9.29
N GLY A 50 -9.32 18.55 9.21
CA GLY A 50 -10.05 17.63 10.09
C GLY A 50 -9.57 16.18 10.03
N CYS A 51 -8.96 15.75 8.92
CA CYS A 51 -8.42 14.39 8.76
C CYS A 51 -6.89 14.34 8.76
N HIS A 52 -6.21 15.40 8.30
CA HIS A 52 -4.77 15.37 7.99
C HIS A 52 -3.88 16.09 9.02
N SER A 53 -4.42 17.01 9.83
CA SER A 53 -3.61 17.78 10.79
C SER A 53 -3.16 16.93 11.97
N ALA A 54 -4.03 16.03 12.45
CA ALA A 54 -3.73 15.06 13.50
C ALA A 54 -4.56 13.78 13.26
N PRO A 55 -4.14 12.91 12.31
CA PRO A 55 -4.88 11.70 12.02
C PRO A 55 -5.04 10.81 13.26
N GLU A 56 -6.25 10.32 13.50
CA GLU A 56 -6.53 9.37 14.58
C GLU A 56 -5.73 8.06 14.43
N ALA A 57 -5.48 7.39 15.55
CA ALA A 57 -4.87 6.06 15.55
C ALA A 57 -5.76 5.07 14.76
N GLY A 58 -5.18 4.38 13.78
CA GLY A 58 -5.91 3.46 12.88
C GLY A 58 -6.60 4.13 11.68
N SER A 59 -6.61 5.47 11.59
CA SER A 59 -7.14 6.18 10.41
C SER A 59 -6.29 5.90 9.17
N ARG A 60 -6.96 5.83 8.00
CA ARG A 60 -6.26 5.67 6.71
C ARG A 60 -5.60 6.96 6.21
N ALA A 61 -5.88 8.12 6.81
CA ALA A 61 -5.37 9.42 6.39
C ALA A 61 -3.85 9.59 6.63
N ALA A 62 -3.15 10.22 5.68
CA ALA A 62 -1.74 10.60 5.86
C ALA A 62 -1.63 11.90 6.66
N ALA A 63 -0.60 12.05 7.49
CA ALA A 63 -0.35 13.32 8.19
C ALA A 63 0.02 14.45 7.21
N VAL A 64 -0.28 15.71 7.54
CA VAL A 64 0.02 16.88 6.69
C VAL A 64 1.51 16.99 6.33
N ALA A 65 2.40 16.62 7.25
CA ALA A 65 3.84 16.58 6.99
C ALA A 65 4.21 15.59 5.87
N SER A 66 3.44 14.52 5.70
CA SER A 66 3.60 13.55 4.61
C SER A 66 2.99 14.05 3.30
N LEU A 67 1.87 14.77 3.35
CA LEU A 67 1.31 15.44 2.17
C LEU A 67 2.32 16.44 1.59
N ARG A 68 3.03 17.17 2.47
CA ARG A 68 4.12 18.10 2.16
C ARG A 68 5.37 17.50 1.52
N LYS A 69 5.38 16.19 1.28
CA LYS A 69 6.44 15.49 0.53
C LYS A 69 6.00 15.06 -0.87
N MET A 70 4.72 15.21 -1.22
CA MET A 70 4.16 14.77 -2.49
C MET A 70 4.29 15.84 -3.60
N SER A 71 4.36 15.41 -4.86
CA SER A 71 4.24 16.33 -6.00
C SER A 71 2.87 16.98 -6.05
N ALA A 72 2.82 18.19 -6.63
CA ALA A 72 1.57 18.79 -7.07
C ALA A 72 0.75 17.84 -7.97
N GLN A 73 1.41 17.08 -8.86
CA GLN A 73 0.76 16.07 -9.69
C GLN A 73 0.13 14.95 -8.85
N THR A 74 0.82 14.40 -7.85
CA THR A 74 0.29 13.35 -6.98
C THR A 74 -0.90 13.85 -6.16
N LEU A 75 -0.78 15.04 -5.58
CA LEU A 75 -1.86 15.66 -4.80
C LEU A 75 -3.07 15.99 -5.69
N THR A 76 -2.84 16.51 -6.89
CA THR A 76 -3.89 16.78 -7.88
C THR A 76 -4.57 15.48 -8.31
N ALA A 77 -3.81 14.43 -8.64
CA ALA A 77 -4.37 13.14 -9.01
C ALA A 77 -5.20 12.56 -7.84
N ALA A 78 -4.70 12.65 -6.61
CA ALA A 78 -5.44 12.21 -5.42
C ALA A 78 -6.79 12.93 -5.28
N LEU A 79 -6.84 14.25 -5.49
CA LEU A 79 -8.05 15.08 -5.37
C LEU A 79 -9.00 14.99 -6.56
N THR A 80 -8.54 14.60 -7.75
CA THR A 80 -9.36 14.65 -8.97
C THR A 80 -9.80 13.27 -9.46
N THR A 81 -8.98 12.25 -9.23
CA THR A 81 -9.20 10.89 -9.78
C THR A 81 -8.92 9.79 -8.76
N GLY A 82 -8.27 10.10 -7.64
CA GLY A 82 -7.83 9.14 -6.64
C GLY A 82 -8.69 9.09 -5.38
N VAL A 83 -8.10 8.54 -4.31
CA VAL A 83 -8.76 8.29 -3.02
C VAL A 83 -9.27 9.54 -2.31
N MET A 84 -8.76 10.73 -2.67
CA MET A 84 -9.20 12.02 -2.10
C MET A 84 -10.19 12.77 -2.99
N LYS A 85 -10.61 12.19 -4.11
CA LYS A 85 -11.70 12.72 -4.93
C LYS A 85 -12.96 13.04 -4.11
N PRO A 86 -13.33 12.24 -3.07
CA PRO A 86 -14.28 12.63 -2.02
C PRO A 86 -14.29 14.07 -1.59
N ILE A 87 -13.12 14.53 -1.21
CA ILE A 87 -12.93 15.86 -0.68
C ILE A 87 -12.76 16.84 -1.84
N GLY A 88 -12.07 16.42 -2.91
CA GLY A 88 -11.80 17.23 -4.09
C GLY A 88 -13.05 17.65 -4.88
N ASP A 89 -14.10 16.84 -4.95
CA ASP A 89 -15.34 17.23 -5.64
C ASP A 89 -16.13 18.30 -4.89
N GLY A 90 -15.84 18.51 -3.60
CA GLY A 90 -16.35 19.65 -2.83
C GLY A 90 -15.63 20.96 -3.12
N MET A 91 -14.59 20.94 -3.97
CA MET A 91 -13.75 22.08 -4.31
C MET A 91 -13.90 22.45 -5.80
N ASP A 92 -13.82 23.74 -6.11
CA ASP A 92 -13.62 24.20 -7.47
C ASP A 92 -12.15 24.01 -7.94
N ARG A 93 -11.91 24.20 -9.25
CA ARG A 93 -10.56 24.03 -9.83
C ARG A 93 -9.52 24.97 -9.20
N ARG A 94 -9.93 26.17 -8.78
CA ARG A 94 -9.05 27.15 -8.14
C ARG A 94 -8.71 26.69 -6.73
N GLN A 95 -9.68 26.24 -5.95
CA GLN A 95 -9.47 25.69 -4.61
C GLN A 95 -8.56 24.47 -4.65
N ILE A 96 -8.77 23.54 -5.60
CA ILE A 96 -7.86 22.39 -5.81
C ILE A 96 -6.43 22.87 -6.08
N ARG A 97 -6.25 23.81 -7.02
CA ARG A 97 -4.93 24.35 -7.33
C ARG A 97 -4.30 25.04 -6.11
N ASP A 98 -5.07 25.84 -5.39
CA ASP A 98 -4.57 26.65 -4.27
C ASP A 98 -4.16 25.71 -3.11
N VAL A 99 -4.98 24.71 -2.74
CA VAL A 99 -4.62 23.72 -1.70
C VAL A 99 -3.45 22.83 -2.12
N VAL A 100 -3.37 22.44 -3.40
CA VAL A 100 -2.22 21.70 -3.92
C VAL A 100 -0.96 22.56 -3.84
N SER A 101 -1.01 23.84 -4.22
CA SER A 101 0.13 24.75 -4.09
C SER A 101 0.56 24.96 -2.64
N TYR A 102 -0.39 24.94 -1.69
CA TYR A 102 -0.10 25.04 -0.27
C TYR A 102 0.57 23.78 0.30
N LEU A 103 0.14 22.62 -0.18
CA LEU A 103 0.56 21.33 0.33
C LEU A 103 1.74 20.71 -0.41
N ALA A 104 1.94 21.00 -1.68
CA ALA A 104 2.96 20.33 -2.46
C ALA A 104 4.34 20.62 -1.87
N ALA A 105 5.21 19.61 -1.90
CA ALA A 105 6.62 19.84 -1.62
C ALA A 105 7.13 20.96 -2.55
N PRO A 106 7.97 21.89 -2.06
CA PRO A 106 8.73 22.79 -2.93
C PRO A 106 9.37 21.93 -4.03
N GLU A 107 9.31 22.41 -5.26
CA GLU A 107 9.63 21.59 -6.41
C GLU A 107 11.05 21.02 -6.27
N GLY A 108 11.14 19.70 -6.03
CA GLY A 108 12.36 18.94 -6.32
C GLY A 108 12.74 19.12 -7.80
N PRO A 109 13.93 18.70 -8.23
CA PRO A 109 14.45 18.98 -9.58
C PRO A 109 13.35 18.90 -10.65
N GLN A 110 13.05 20.04 -11.29
CA GLN A 110 12.06 20.08 -12.35
C GLN A 110 12.53 19.25 -13.55
N GLY A 111 11.59 18.61 -14.25
CA GLY A 111 11.89 17.80 -15.43
C GLY A 111 12.43 16.40 -15.12
N THR A 112 13.21 15.87 -16.05
CA THR A 112 13.71 14.49 -16.06
C THR A 112 15.18 14.36 -15.65
N GLY A 113 15.80 15.42 -15.12
CA GLY A 113 17.23 15.41 -14.74
C GLY A 113 17.62 14.27 -13.77
N TRP A 114 16.75 13.93 -12.80
CA TRP A 114 16.96 12.79 -11.89
C TRP A 114 17.00 11.41 -12.58
N ILE A 115 16.59 11.33 -13.85
CA ILE A 115 16.73 10.18 -14.74
C ILE A 115 17.89 10.41 -15.70
N ASP A 116 17.88 11.54 -16.41
CA ASP A 116 18.76 11.80 -17.55
C ASP A 116 20.22 12.02 -17.13
N ASP A 117 20.45 12.61 -15.95
CA ASP A 117 21.79 12.80 -15.39
C ASP A 117 22.39 11.51 -14.82
N ASN A 118 21.58 10.45 -14.71
CA ASN A 118 21.96 9.14 -14.20
C ASN A 118 21.87 8.05 -15.28
N ARG A 119 21.88 8.40 -16.57
CA ARG A 119 21.88 7.41 -17.65
C ARG A 119 23.11 6.52 -17.60
N CYS A 120 22.94 5.25 -17.92
CA CYS A 120 24.06 4.34 -18.03
C CYS A 120 25.01 4.75 -19.16
N PRO A 121 26.32 4.52 -18.99
CA PRO A 121 27.26 4.60 -20.10
C PRO A 121 26.90 3.58 -21.19
N ALA A 122 27.40 3.81 -22.42
CA ALA A 122 27.00 3.06 -23.60
C ALA A 122 27.21 1.54 -23.49
N ASP A 123 28.25 1.11 -22.77
CA ASP A 123 28.58 -0.31 -22.52
C ASP A 123 27.59 -1.02 -21.57
N ARG A 124 26.79 -0.26 -20.81
CA ARG A 124 25.79 -0.78 -19.85
C ARG A 124 24.35 -0.42 -20.19
N GLN A 125 24.15 0.42 -21.20
CA GLN A 125 22.83 0.92 -21.57
C GLN A 125 21.90 -0.19 -22.11
N ALA A 126 22.47 -1.22 -22.73
CA ALA A 126 21.71 -2.33 -23.28
C ALA A 126 21.06 -3.20 -22.18
N VAL A 127 19.80 -3.57 -22.39
CA VAL A 127 19.09 -4.53 -21.56
C VAL A 127 19.35 -5.95 -22.07
N ASN A 128 19.89 -6.82 -21.22
CA ASN A 128 20.12 -8.22 -21.52
C ASN A 128 19.01 -9.11 -20.94
N LEU A 129 18.21 -9.72 -21.81
CA LEU A 129 17.09 -10.60 -21.45
C LEU A 129 17.40 -12.09 -21.65
N THR A 130 18.66 -12.45 -21.90
CA THR A 130 19.07 -13.86 -22.06
C THR A 130 19.26 -14.58 -20.73
N ALA A 131 19.50 -13.82 -19.66
CA ALA A 131 19.59 -14.35 -18.31
C ALA A 131 18.22 -14.85 -17.83
N ARG A 132 18.24 -15.91 -17.01
CA ARG A 132 17.03 -16.36 -16.32
C ARG A 132 16.54 -15.25 -15.38
N PRO A 133 15.25 -14.89 -15.40
CA PRO A 133 14.73 -13.88 -14.49
C PRO A 133 14.76 -14.39 -13.05
N ALA A 134 15.18 -13.53 -12.13
CA ALA A 134 15.24 -13.81 -10.69
C ALA A 134 13.90 -13.47 -10.01
N GLN A 135 13.32 -12.32 -10.35
CA GLN A 135 12.06 -11.80 -9.81
C GLN A 135 11.15 -11.44 -10.97
N VAL A 136 10.03 -12.15 -11.14
CA VAL A 136 9.11 -11.96 -12.29
C VAL A 136 7.81 -11.26 -11.93
N GLY A 137 7.53 -11.05 -10.65
CA GLY A 137 6.32 -10.42 -10.17
C GLY A 137 6.23 -10.43 -8.66
N PHE A 138 5.13 -9.89 -8.11
CA PHE A 138 4.92 -9.81 -6.65
C PHE A 138 5.16 -11.15 -5.93
N GLY A 139 4.73 -12.26 -6.53
CA GLY A 139 4.82 -13.59 -5.95
C GLY A 139 6.19 -14.28 -5.98
N VAL A 140 7.20 -13.72 -6.68
CA VAL A 140 8.41 -14.42 -7.17
C VAL A 140 8.11 -15.50 -8.23
N ASP A 141 7.01 -16.23 -8.08
CA ASP A 141 6.52 -17.28 -8.98
C ASP A 141 5.00 -17.17 -9.16
N THR A 142 4.42 -18.09 -9.96
CA THR A 142 2.96 -18.14 -10.16
C THR A 142 2.20 -18.65 -8.95
N ASP A 143 2.89 -19.27 -7.99
CA ASP A 143 2.31 -19.81 -6.77
C ASP A 143 2.25 -18.78 -5.65
N ASN A 144 2.80 -17.58 -5.87
CA ASN A 144 2.97 -16.52 -4.89
C ASN A 144 3.77 -16.93 -3.64
N THR A 145 4.66 -17.92 -3.73
CA THR A 145 5.36 -18.41 -2.53
C THR A 145 6.29 -17.36 -1.91
N ARG A 146 6.70 -16.36 -2.71
CA ARG A 146 7.71 -15.35 -2.35
C ARG A 146 9.01 -16.00 -1.87
N ARG A 147 9.38 -17.10 -2.53
CA ARG A 147 10.52 -17.93 -2.16
C ARG A 147 11.50 -18.05 -3.31
N MET A 148 12.77 -17.85 -3.00
CA MET A 148 13.89 -17.87 -3.93
C MET A 148 14.95 -18.86 -3.46
N SER A 149 15.58 -19.56 -4.40
CA SER A 149 16.83 -20.29 -4.14
C SER A 149 18.03 -19.33 -4.09
N ALA A 150 19.14 -19.77 -3.51
CA ALA A 150 20.38 -19.00 -3.55
C ALA A 150 20.83 -18.66 -4.97
N ALA A 151 20.75 -19.63 -5.89
CA ALA A 151 21.13 -19.45 -7.28
C ALA A 151 20.23 -18.43 -8.01
N GLN A 152 18.93 -18.42 -7.70
CA GLN A 152 17.98 -17.48 -8.29
C GLN A 152 18.19 -16.05 -7.78
N ALA A 153 18.37 -15.87 -6.47
CA ALA A 153 18.61 -14.55 -5.88
C ALA A 153 20.05 -14.03 -6.11
N GLY A 154 21.01 -14.95 -6.25
CA GLY A 154 22.44 -14.67 -6.14
C GLY A 154 22.89 -14.39 -4.70
N LEU A 155 22.09 -14.79 -3.71
CA LEU A 155 22.29 -14.49 -2.28
C LEU A 155 21.96 -15.74 -1.46
N ASN A 156 22.79 -16.03 -0.46
CA ASN A 156 22.52 -17.08 0.53
C ASN A 156 22.24 -16.50 1.93
N THR A 157 21.87 -17.35 2.89
CA THR A 157 21.59 -16.91 4.27
C THR A 157 22.77 -16.17 4.93
N ARG A 158 24.02 -16.57 4.67
CA ARG A 158 25.21 -15.94 5.25
C ARG A 158 25.43 -14.54 4.68
N ASP A 159 25.18 -14.37 3.39
CA ASP A 159 25.25 -13.08 2.71
C ASP A 159 24.24 -12.09 3.31
N LEU A 160 23.00 -12.54 3.48
CA LEU A 160 21.88 -11.74 4.02
C LEU A 160 22.10 -11.33 5.48
N ALA A 161 22.88 -12.09 6.24
CA ALA A 161 23.25 -11.73 7.61
C ALA A 161 24.26 -10.55 7.68
N LYS A 162 24.88 -10.18 6.55
CA LYS A 162 25.93 -9.17 6.48
C LYS A 162 25.77 -8.31 5.24
N LEU A 163 24.74 -7.48 5.21
CA LEU A 163 24.49 -6.58 4.09
C LEU A 163 25.09 -5.19 4.31
N GLU A 164 25.50 -4.57 3.22
CA GLU A 164 25.82 -3.14 3.12
C GLU A 164 25.06 -2.52 1.95
N VAL A 165 24.84 -1.21 1.99
CA VAL A 165 24.21 -0.48 0.88
C VAL A 165 25.15 -0.52 -0.32
N ALA A 166 24.70 -1.11 -1.42
CA ALA A 166 25.41 -1.09 -2.70
C ALA A 166 25.22 0.26 -3.39
N TRP A 167 23.95 0.69 -3.48
CA TRP A 167 23.54 1.99 -3.98
C TRP A 167 22.12 2.28 -3.54
N SER A 168 21.71 3.55 -3.65
CA SER A 168 20.33 3.98 -3.46
C SER A 168 19.88 4.82 -4.63
N PHE A 169 18.60 4.73 -4.99
CA PHE A 169 18.00 5.52 -6.06
C PHE A 169 16.80 6.29 -5.49
N VAL A 170 16.83 7.61 -5.58
CA VAL A 170 15.81 8.46 -4.96
C VAL A 170 14.77 8.90 -5.98
N MET A 171 13.50 8.63 -5.67
CA MET A 171 12.36 9.04 -6.49
C MET A 171 11.83 10.39 -5.98
N PRO A 172 12.04 11.50 -6.71
CA PRO A 172 11.59 12.80 -6.23
C PRO A 172 10.06 12.84 -6.17
N ARG A 173 9.55 13.71 -5.29
CA ARG A 173 8.10 14.03 -5.15
C ARG A 173 7.20 12.81 -4.88
N THR A 174 7.77 11.81 -4.23
CA THR A 174 7.14 10.54 -3.85
C THR A 174 7.01 10.50 -2.34
N SER A 175 5.89 9.95 -1.85
CA SER A 175 5.62 9.77 -0.43
C SER A 175 5.52 8.29 -0.04
N GLY A 176 5.47 7.39 -1.02
CA GLY A 176 5.56 5.96 -0.77
C GLY A 176 5.89 5.12 -1.99
N LEU A 177 6.64 4.05 -1.76
CA LEU A 177 7.02 3.04 -2.73
C LEU A 177 6.12 1.82 -2.50
N ARG A 178 5.21 1.58 -3.45
CA ARG A 178 4.10 0.63 -3.27
C ARG A 178 4.23 -0.63 -4.12
N GLY A 179 5.10 -0.61 -5.12
CA GLY A 179 5.31 -1.72 -6.05
C GLY A 179 6.72 -2.31 -5.94
N GLN A 180 6.82 -3.61 -6.19
CA GLN A 180 8.08 -4.31 -6.37
C GLN A 180 8.51 -4.29 -7.83
N GLY A 181 9.81 -4.39 -8.05
CA GLY A 181 10.39 -4.49 -9.39
C GLY A 181 10.50 -5.93 -9.89
N VAL A 182 10.88 -6.05 -11.16
CA VAL A 182 11.26 -7.29 -11.84
C VAL A 182 12.78 -7.26 -12.03
N VAL A 183 13.46 -8.38 -11.75
CA VAL A 183 14.92 -8.48 -11.90
C VAL A 183 15.25 -9.56 -12.93
N VAL A 184 15.93 -9.18 -14.02
CA VAL A 184 16.39 -10.07 -15.08
C VAL A 184 17.86 -9.80 -15.36
N GLY A 185 18.72 -10.75 -15.01
CA GLY A 185 20.17 -10.60 -15.16
C GLY A 185 20.70 -9.36 -14.43
N ASP A 186 21.22 -8.42 -15.21
CA ASP A 186 21.81 -7.16 -14.75
C ASP A 186 20.83 -5.98 -14.73
N THR A 187 19.54 -6.23 -14.95
CA THR A 187 18.52 -5.20 -15.13
C THR A 187 17.38 -5.35 -14.12
N LEU A 188 17.10 -4.26 -13.40
CA LEU A 188 15.93 -4.08 -12.55
C LEU A 188 14.92 -3.18 -13.26
N PHE A 189 13.72 -3.68 -13.52
CA PHE A 189 12.57 -2.87 -13.92
C PHE A 189 11.78 -2.46 -12.69
N TYR A 190 11.56 -1.17 -12.48
CA TYR A 190 10.93 -0.66 -11.26
C TYR A 190 9.77 0.31 -11.54
N PRO A 191 8.59 0.12 -10.90
CA PRO A 191 7.45 1.03 -11.05
C PRO A 191 7.60 2.25 -10.13
N ALA A 192 8.22 3.33 -10.62
CA ALA A 192 8.32 4.61 -9.94
C ALA A 192 7.02 5.44 -10.09
N GLY A 193 5.88 4.86 -9.73
CA GLY A 193 4.55 5.35 -10.10
C GLY A 193 4.21 6.77 -9.66
N GLN A 194 4.53 7.16 -8.42
CA GLN A 194 4.30 8.54 -7.95
C GLN A 194 5.27 9.55 -8.57
N ALA A 195 6.46 9.10 -8.98
CA ALA A 195 7.38 9.90 -9.77
C ALA A 195 6.96 9.97 -11.26
N GLY A 196 6.03 9.10 -11.70
CA GLY A 196 5.40 9.13 -13.02
C GLY A 196 6.06 8.23 -14.08
N TYR A 197 6.96 7.32 -13.70
CA TYR A 197 7.76 6.53 -14.64
C TYR A 197 7.81 5.05 -14.29
N VAL A 198 8.04 4.23 -15.32
CA VAL A 198 8.69 2.93 -15.17
C VAL A 198 10.15 3.10 -15.60
N VAL A 199 11.08 2.61 -14.80
CA VAL A 199 12.52 2.73 -15.05
C VAL A 199 13.16 1.35 -15.15
N ALA A 200 14.14 1.20 -16.06
CA ALA A 200 15.08 0.10 -16.04
C ALA A 200 16.43 0.59 -15.52
N LEU A 201 16.90 -0.05 -14.45
CA LEU A 201 18.15 0.27 -13.77
C LEU A 201 19.16 -0.87 -13.96
N ASP A 202 20.43 -0.53 -14.15
CA ASP A 202 21.52 -1.49 -14.00
C ASP A 202 21.61 -1.93 -12.54
N THR A 203 21.62 -3.22 -12.28
CA THR A 203 21.61 -3.74 -10.91
C THR A 203 22.90 -3.42 -10.17
N GLN A 204 24.05 -3.30 -10.85
CA GLN A 204 25.34 -3.09 -10.19
C GLN A 204 25.58 -1.62 -9.82
N THR A 205 25.12 -0.68 -10.63
CA THR A 205 25.42 0.75 -10.45
C THR A 205 24.19 1.59 -10.10
N GLY A 206 22.98 1.10 -10.37
CA GLY A 206 21.75 1.88 -10.26
C GLY A 206 21.59 2.97 -11.35
N CYS A 207 22.44 2.98 -12.39
CA CYS A 207 22.26 3.87 -13.53
C CYS A 207 21.02 3.48 -14.35
N VAL A 208 20.41 4.44 -15.03
CA VAL A 208 19.19 4.23 -15.81
C VAL A 208 19.53 3.76 -17.23
N LYS A 209 19.09 2.54 -17.57
CA LYS A 209 19.15 1.98 -18.93
C LYS A 209 18.10 2.61 -19.85
N TRP A 210 16.84 2.63 -19.40
CA TRP A 210 15.74 3.36 -20.04
C TRP A 210 14.72 3.83 -19.00
N ALA A 211 13.92 4.83 -19.35
CA ALA A 211 12.80 5.29 -18.52
C ALA A 211 11.64 5.73 -19.41
N THR A 212 10.43 5.28 -19.09
CA THR A 212 9.22 5.56 -19.87
C THR A 212 8.15 6.15 -18.96
N PRO A 213 7.49 7.25 -19.36
CA PRO A 213 6.33 7.76 -18.62
C PRO A 213 5.25 6.69 -18.47
N GLY A 214 4.82 6.48 -17.24
CA GLY A 214 3.87 5.44 -16.86
C GLY A 214 3.61 5.50 -15.37
N GLY A 215 2.42 5.93 -14.97
CA GLY A 215 2.00 6.05 -13.56
C GLY A 215 1.70 4.72 -12.88
N VAL A 216 2.43 3.65 -13.24
CA VAL A 216 2.22 2.29 -12.74
C VAL A 216 2.43 2.28 -11.24
N ARG A 217 1.37 1.92 -10.50
CA ARG A 217 1.35 1.99 -9.03
C ARG A 217 1.53 0.65 -8.34
N ALA A 218 1.18 -0.45 -9.02
CA ALA A 218 1.29 -1.81 -8.52
C ALA A 218 2.66 -2.42 -8.87
N SER A 219 2.96 -3.61 -8.34
CA SER A 219 4.17 -4.33 -8.73
C SER A 219 4.10 -4.74 -10.21
N LEU A 220 5.25 -4.74 -10.87
CA LEU A 220 5.34 -5.17 -12.27
C LEU A 220 5.27 -6.70 -12.37
N ALA A 221 4.74 -7.20 -13.48
CA ALA A 221 4.80 -8.60 -13.87
C ALA A 221 5.62 -8.75 -15.15
N TYR A 222 6.36 -9.86 -15.29
CA TYR A 222 7.23 -10.12 -16.43
C TYR A 222 6.83 -11.38 -17.19
N GLY A 223 6.76 -11.27 -18.51
CA GLY A 223 6.37 -12.38 -19.38
C GLY A 223 6.45 -12.01 -20.86
N ARG A 224 6.13 -12.96 -21.74
CA ARG A 224 6.08 -12.71 -23.18
C ARG A 224 4.70 -12.21 -23.59
N LEU A 225 4.66 -11.22 -24.48
CA LEU A 225 3.42 -10.74 -25.10
C LEU A 225 2.98 -11.67 -26.23
N GLY A 226 2.56 -12.89 -25.87
CA GLY A 226 2.26 -13.98 -26.80
C GLY A 226 3.46 -14.90 -27.06
N LYS A 227 3.22 -16.07 -27.67
CA LYS A 227 4.22 -17.13 -27.85
C LYS A 227 5.53 -16.64 -28.50
N ASP A 228 5.40 -15.87 -29.57
CA ASP A 228 6.52 -15.34 -30.36
C ASP A 228 6.75 -13.83 -30.13
N GLY A 229 6.02 -13.24 -29.18
CA GLY A 229 6.10 -11.81 -28.88
C GLY A 229 7.33 -11.44 -28.04
N PRO A 230 7.59 -10.13 -27.91
CA PRO A 230 8.68 -9.63 -27.08
C PRO A 230 8.42 -9.93 -25.60
N TRP A 231 9.51 -10.00 -24.83
CA TRP A 231 9.45 -9.94 -23.38
C TRP A 231 9.02 -8.55 -22.94
N ALA A 232 8.15 -8.48 -21.94
CA ALA A 232 7.59 -7.25 -21.45
C ALA A 232 7.49 -7.24 -19.92
N VAL A 233 7.44 -6.02 -19.38
CA VAL A 233 6.94 -5.75 -18.04
C VAL A 233 5.56 -5.11 -18.12
N VAL A 234 4.62 -5.55 -17.29
CA VAL A 234 3.22 -5.12 -17.31
C VAL A 234 2.82 -4.67 -15.91
N GLY A 235 2.06 -3.59 -15.81
CA GLY A 235 1.51 -3.15 -14.52
C GLY A 235 0.32 -2.20 -14.65
N GLY A 236 -0.45 -2.10 -13.56
CA GLY A 236 -1.65 -1.26 -13.46
C GLY A 236 -1.35 0.14 -12.91
N ASP A 237 -2.03 1.15 -13.44
CA ASP A 237 -1.93 2.54 -12.98
C ASP A 237 -3.12 3.00 -12.11
N GLY A 238 -2.99 4.20 -11.55
CA GLY A 238 -4.03 4.81 -10.71
C GLY A 238 -5.30 5.25 -11.44
N LEU A 239 -5.29 5.27 -12.78
CA LEU A 239 -6.45 5.57 -13.62
C LEU A 239 -7.14 4.28 -14.11
N GLY A 240 -6.61 3.13 -13.70
CA GLY A 240 -7.14 1.81 -13.99
C GLY A 240 -6.74 1.24 -15.35
N GLN A 241 -5.65 1.74 -15.91
CA GLN A 241 -5.08 1.24 -17.15
C GLN A 241 -4.03 0.18 -16.85
N LEU A 242 -4.07 -0.93 -17.59
CA LEU A 242 -3.01 -1.92 -17.65
C LEU A 242 -2.09 -1.57 -18.83
N ILE A 243 -0.80 -1.44 -18.57
CA ILE A 243 0.17 -0.97 -19.56
C ILE A 243 1.27 -2.02 -19.70
N ALA A 244 1.55 -2.43 -20.94
CA ALA A 244 2.67 -3.31 -21.28
C ALA A 244 3.81 -2.50 -21.89
N PHE A 245 5.01 -2.69 -21.35
CA PHE A 245 6.25 -2.08 -21.83
C PHE A 245 7.17 -3.19 -22.32
N GLU A 246 7.69 -3.09 -23.54
CA GLU A 246 8.75 -3.96 -24.02
C GLU A 246 9.95 -3.87 -23.09
N ALA A 247 10.37 -4.98 -22.48
CA ALA A 247 11.41 -4.97 -21.44
C ALA A 247 12.77 -4.48 -21.99
N LYS A 248 13.05 -4.75 -23.26
CA LYS A 248 14.32 -4.39 -23.89
C LYS A 248 14.47 -2.88 -24.12
N THR A 249 13.38 -2.20 -24.49
CA THR A 249 13.41 -0.83 -25.02
C THR A 249 12.65 0.18 -24.15
N GLY A 250 11.76 -0.30 -23.28
CA GLY A 250 10.81 0.54 -22.54
C GLY A 250 9.63 1.03 -23.38
N LYS A 251 9.54 0.69 -24.67
CA LYS A 251 8.44 1.13 -25.54
C LYS A 251 7.12 0.56 -25.05
N VAL A 252 6.08 1.37 -25.00
CA VAL A 252 4.72 0.90 -24.72
C VAL A 252 4.24 0.03 -25.89
N ALA A 253 3.99 -1.25 -25.62
CA ALA A 253 3.46 -2.19 -26.60
C ALA A 253 1.94 -2.02 -26.76
N TRP A 254 1.22 -1.94 -25.64
CA TRP A 254 -0.21 -1.65 -25.59
C TRP A 254 -0.61 -1.06 -24.24
N LYS A 255 -1.79 -0.44 -24.21
CA LYS A 255 -2.45 0.11 -23.03
C LYS A 255 -3.94 -0.16 -23.13
N VAL A 256 -4.51 -0.79 -22.11
CA VAL A 256 -5.93 -1.20 -22.10
C VAL A 256 -6.58 -0.92 -20.75
N ASP A 257 -7.91 -0.82 -20.73
CA ASP A 257 -8.70 -0.72 -19.50
C ASP A 257 -9.48 -2.02 -19.26
N PRO A 258 -8.96 -2.94 -18.44
CA PRO A 258 -9.57 -4.26 -18.25
C PRO A 258 -10.78 -4.25 -17.30
N ARG A 259 -11.09 -3.11 -16.68
CA ARG A 259 -12.04 -3.05 -15.57
C ARG A 259 -13.47 -3.11 -16.08
N HIS A 260 -14.35 -3.78 -15.34
CA HIS A 260 -15.79 -3.64 -15.56
C HIS A 260 -16.30 -2.29 -15.02
N ASP A 261 -15.77 -1.85 -13.86
CA ASP A 261 -16.01 -0.53 -13.30
C ASP A 261 -14.88 0.45 -13.68
N LYS A 262 -15.22 1.55 -14.36
CA LYS A 262 -14.25 2.53 -14.84
C LYS A 262 -13.81 3.55 -13.78
N THR A 263 -14.36 3.47 -12.56
CA THR A 263 -14.07 4.40 -11.47
C THR A 263 -12.96 3.92 -10.52
N VAL A 264 -12.55 2.65 -10.61
CA VAL A 264 -11.65 2.01 -9.63
C VAL A 264 -10.19 1.95 -10.09
N PRO A 265 -9.19 2.36 -9.30
CA PRO A 265 -7.79 2.19 -9.70
C PRO A 265 -7.42 0.71 -9.82
N LEU A 266 -6.44 0.36 -10.67
CA LEU A 266 -5.82 -0.96 -10.61
C LEU A 266 -4.77 -0.95 -9.50
N SER A 267 -5.14 -1.46 -8.32
CA SER A 267 -4.30 -1.52 -7.12
C SER A 267 -3.52 -2.84 -7.00
N GLY A 268 -4.10 -3.96 -7.43
CA GLY A 268 -3.47 -5.27 -7.35
C GLY A 268 -2.43 -5.51 -8.45
N SER A 269 -1.49 -6.41 -8.17
CA SER A 269 -0.40 -6.75 -9.12
C SER A 269 -0.88 -7.83 -10.10
N PRO A 270 -0.78 -7.62 -11.43
CA PRO A 270 -1.12 -8.65 -12.40
C PRO A 270 -0.13 -9.81 -12.34
N ILE A 271 -0.48 -10.92 -12.96
CA ILE A 271 0.41 -12.07 -13.08
C ILE A 271 0.30 -12.71 -14.46
N PHE A 272 1.44 -13.09 -15.03
CA PHE A 272 1.47 -13.85 -16.28
C PHE A 272 1.09 -15.31 -16.02
N ALA A 273 0.18 -15.82 -16.85
CA ALA A 273 -0.24 -17.21 -16.88
C ALA A 273 -0.01 -17.77 -18.29
N GLY A 274 1.24 -18.07 -18.63
CA GLY A 274 1.64 -18.43 -19.99
C GLY A 274 1.51 -17.24 -20.96
N ASP A 275 0.65 -17.37 -21.97
CA ASP A 275 0.34 -16.33 -22.96
C ASP A 275 -0.81 -15.40 -22.54
N LYS A 276 -1.19 -15.45 -21.26
CA LYS A 276 -2.29 -14.67 -20.69
C LYS A 276 -1.83 -13.87 -19.49
N ILE A 277 -2.62 -12.88 -19.11
CA ILE A 277 -2.39 -12.04 -17.94
C ILE A 277 -3.65 -12.08 -17.08
N VAL A 278 -3.51 -12.52 -15.83
CA VAL A 278 -4.58 -12.45 -14.83
C VAL A 278 -4.47 -11.09 -14.13
N VAL A 279 -5.57 -10.35 -14.08
CA VAL A 279 -5.63 -8.98 -13.56
C VAL A 279 -6.65 -8.93 -12.42
N PRO A 280 -6.20 -8.68 -11.17
CA PRO A 280 -7.10 -8.40 -10.05
C PRO A 280 -7.70 -6.98 -10.19
N ILE A 281 -9.00 -6.84 -9.91
CA ILE A 281 -9.76 -5.59 -9.96
C ILE A 281 -10.36 -5.31 -8.57
N SER A 282 -10.02 -4.14 -8.04
CA SER A 282 -10.49 -3.64 -6.75
C SER A 282 -11.83 -2.92 -6.88
N ALA A 283 -12.42 -2.56 -5.74
CA ALA A 283 -13.50 -1.58 -5.59
C ALA A 283 -12.97 -0.37 -4.81
N ILE A 284 -13.53 0.82 -5.04
CA ILE A 284 -13.08 2.09 -4.41
C ILE A 284 -14.07 2.63 -3.36
N ASP A 285 -15.26 2.03 -3.31
CA ASP A 285 -16.39 2.55 -2.54
C ASP A 285 -16.19 2.50 -1.03
N VAL A 286 -15.23 1.69 -0.56
CA VAL A 286 -14.73 1.72 0.82
C VAL A 286 -14.34 3.14 1.25
N ALA A 287 -13.74 3.93 0.35
CA ALA A 287 -13.33 5.31 0.62
C ALA A 287 -14.36 6.34 0.16
N ASN A 288 -15.02 6.12 -0.99
CA ASN A 288 -16.04 7.06 -1.50
C ASN A 288 -17.24 7.18 -0.57
N SER A 289 -17.55 6.15 0.22
CA SER A 289 -18.64 6.18 1.19
C SER A 289 -18.52 7.35 2.19
N MET A 290 -17.31 7.84 2.49
CA MET A 290 -17.12 9.00 3.38
C MET A 290 -17.86 10.27 2.94
N ARG A 291 -18.21 10.41 1.66
CA ARG A 291 -19.00 11.52 1.14
C ARG A 291 -20.47 11.36 1.57
N PRO A 292 -21.06 12.27 2.36
CA PRO A 292 -22.45 12.17 2.83
C PRO A 292 -23.49 12.00 1.73
N THR A 293 -23.21 12.54 0.53
CA THR A 293 -24.13 12.54 -0.62
C THR A 293 -23.80 11.52 -1.71
N PHE A 294 -22.79 10.67 -1.50
CA PHE A 294 -22.45 9.61 -2.45
C PHE A 294 -23.51 8.51 -2.44
N GLU A 295 -23.93 8.06 -3.63
CA GLU A 295 -24.84 6.93 -3.80
C GLU A 295 -24.13 5.62 -3.45
N CYS A 296 -23.95 5.39 -2.15
CA CYS A 296 -23.27 4.22 -1.63
C CYS A 296 -24.17 2.98 -1.71
N CYS A 297 -23.64 1.85 -2.14
CA CYS A 297 -22.38 1.65 -2.83
C CYS A 297 -22.62 0.71 -4.01
N LYS A 298 -21.79 0.82 -5.05
CA LYS A 298 -22.04 0.20 -6.36
C LYS A 298 -20.86 -0.62 -6.89
N ALA A 299 -19.63 -0.23 -6.57
CA ALA A 299 -18.42 -0.89 -7.09
C ALA A 299 -18.17 -2.25 -6.42
N HIS A 300 -17.73 -3.24 -7.20
CA HIS A 300 -17.29 -4.53 -6.68
C HIS A 300 -16.00 -5.05 -7.31
N GLY A 301 -15.38 -6.03 -6.66
CA GLY A 301 -14.17 -6.68 -7.16
C GLY A 301 -14.41 -7.63 -8.33
N ALA A 302 -13.34 -7.89 -9.08
CA ALA A 302 -13.35 -8.85 -10.18
C ALA A 302 -11.95 -9.43 -10.45
N VAL A 303 -11.89 -10.50 -11.23
CA VAL A 303 -10.67 -11.00 -11.87
C VAL A 303 -10.92 -11.00 -13.37
N ALA A 304 -10.05 -10.34 -14.13
CA ALA A 304 -10.08 -10.40 -15.59
C ALA A 304 -8.90 -11.25 -16.10
N LEU A 305 -9.15 -12.01 -17.17
CA LEU A 305 -8.09 -12.68 -17.92
C LEU A 305 -7.93 -12.00 -19.27
N LEU A 306 -6.70 -11.64 -19.60
CA LEU A 306 -6.37 -10.95 -20.84
C LEU A 306 -5.45 -11.80 -21.70
N ASN A 307 -5.55 -11.66 -23.02
CA ASN A 307 -4.51 -12.10 -23.94
C ASN A 307 -3.27 -11.19 -23.76
N ALA A 308 -2.09 -11.78 -23.55
CA ALA A 308 -0.86 -11.02 -23.34
C ALA A 308 -0.40 -10.26 -24.59
N ALA A 309 -0.75 -10.71 -25.79
CA ALA A 309 -0.27 -10.11 -27.03
C ALA A 309 -0.84 -8.69 -27.27
N ASP A 310 -2.13 -8.50 -26.96
CA ASP A 310 -2.88 -7.30 -27.31
C ASP A 310 -3.67 -6.68 -26.13
N GLY A 311 -3.68 -7.34 -24.96
CA GLY A 311 -4.43 -6.90 -23.80
C GLY A 311 -5.95 -7.13 -23.91
N LYS A 312 -6.43 -7.88 -24.91
CA LYS A 312 -7.88 -8.16 -25.06
C LYS A 312 -8.39 -8.98 -23.88
N VAL A 313 -9.45 -8.49 -23.23
CA VAL A 313 -10.16 -9.24 -22.18
C VAL A 313 -10.83 -10.47 -22.80
N LEU A 314 -10.51 -11.64 -22.25
CA LEU A 314 -11.05 -12.94 -22.65
C LEU A 314 -12.27 -13.31 -21.82
N TRP A 315 -12.19 -13.09 -20.51
CA TRP A 315 -13.31 -13.22 -19.58
C TRP A 315 -13.08 -12.34 -18.34
N THR A 316 -14.17 -12.06 -17.64
CA THR A 316 -14.16 -11.40 -16.33
C THR A 316 -15.04 -12.22 -15.37
N TRP A 317 -14.48 -12.62 -14.24
CA TRP A 317 -15.22 -13.16 -13.11
C TRP A 317 -15.49 -12.04 -12.11
N HIS A 318 -16.73 -11.93 -11.64
CA HIS A 318 -17.17 -10.89 -10.71
C HIS A 318 -17.44 -11.49 -9.34
N THR A 319 -17.09 -10.77 -8.28
CA THR A 319 -17.41 -11.22 -6.91
C THR A 319 -18.91 -11.25 -6.66
N MET A 320 -19.68 -10.35 -7.26
CA MET A 320 -21.13 -10.30 -7.12
C MET A 320 -21.82 -9.71 -8.37
N PRO A 321 -23.15 -9.83 -8.49
CA PRO A 321 -23.93 -9.07 -9.47
C PRO A 321 -23.84 -7.56 -9.22
N ASP A 322 -24.09 -6.76 -10.26
CA ASP A 322 -24.16 -5.30 -10.14
C ASP A 322 -25.18 -4.86 -9.08
N ALA A 323 -24.80 -3.83 -8.32
CA ALA A 323 -25.63 -3.27 -7.27
C ALA A 323 -26.97 -2.71 -7.79
N LYS A 324 -28.03 -2.89 -7.02
CA LYS A 324 -29.37 -2.38 -7.31
C LYS A 324 -29.85 -1.45 -6.19
N PRO A 325 -30.78 -0.51 -6.48
CA PRO A 325 -31.42 0.28 -5.44
C PRO A 325 -32.04 -0.63 -4.36
N LEU A 326 -31.81 -0.30 -3.10
CA LEU A 326 -32.36 -1.03 -1.96
C LEU A 326 -33.76 -0.54 -1.56
N GLY A 327 -34.28 0.52 -2.20
CA GLY A 327 -35.59 1.10 -1.89
C GLY A 327 -35.60 1.89 -0.58
N ARG A 328 -34.43 2.39 -0.17
CA ARG A 328 -34.24 3.15 1.07
C ARG A 328 -33.19 4.24 0.87
N LYS A 329 -33.31 5.27 1.70
CA LYS A 329 -32.47 6.46 1.63
C LYS A 329 -31.60 6.60 2.87
N THR A 330 -30.41 7.19 2.69
CA THR A 330 -29.57 7.63 3.81
C THR A 330 -30.22 8.76 4.59
N SER A 331 -29.64 9.14 5.72
CA SER A 331 -30.06 10.34 6.47
C SER A 331 -29.93 11.66 5.68
N GLN A 332 -29.27 11.64 4.54
CA GLN A 332 -29.16 12.77 3.60
C GLN A 332 -30.14 12.67 2.42
N GLY A 333 -31.07 11.72 2.45
CA GLY A 333 -32.07 11.53 1.39
C GLY A 333 -31.53 10.88 0.10
N VAL A 334 -30.33 10.32 0.14
CA VAL A 334 -29.67 9.67 -1.02
C VAL A 334 -30.09 8.22 -1.12
N GLU A 335 -30.42 7.75 -2.33
CA GLU A 335 -30.76 6.35 -2.58
C GLU A 335 -29.56 5.43 -2.30
N THR A 336 -29.81 4.31 -1.63
CA THR A 336 -28.78 3.33 -1.27
C THR A 336 -28.79 2.14 -2.23
N TYR A 337 -27.61 1.55 -2.44
CA TYR A 337 -27.40 0.46 -3.41
C TYR A 337 -26.66 -0.71 -2.78
N GLY A 338 -26.90 -1.91 -3.29
CA GLY A 338 -26.10 -3.10 -3.00
C GLY A 338 -26.55 -4.35 -3.76
N PRO A 339 -25.85 -5.49 -3.59
CA PRO A 339 -24.62 -5.63 -2.81
C PRO A 339 -23.43 -4.91 -3.48
N SER A 340 -22.41 -4.55 -2.69
CA SER A 340 -21.15 -3.99 -3.23
C SER A 340 -19.94 -4.37 -2.40
N GLY A 341 -18.74 -4.08 -2.91
CA GLY A 341 -17.46 -4.37 -2.25
C GLY A 341 -16.81 -5.66 -2.72
N ALA A 342 -16.30 -6.45 -1.79
CA ALA A 342 -15.40 -7.59 -2.02
C ALA A 342 -14.30 -7.26 -3.06
N PRO A 343 -13.51 -6.18 -2.86
CA PRO A 343 -12.45 -5.80 -3.79
C PRO A 343 -11.38 -6.90 -3.92
N ILE A 344 -10.81 -7.10 -5.12
CA ILE A 344 -9.61 -7.93 -5.29
C ILE A 344 -8.43 -6.99 -5.55
N TRP A 345 -7.69 -6.72 -4.50
CA TRP A 345 -6.60 -5.72 -4.50
C TRP A 345 -5.22 -6.32 -4.30
N SER A 346 -5.14 -7.64 -4.16
CA SER A 346 -3.90 -8.40 -4.02
C SER A 346 -3.60 -9.24 -5.27
N SER A 347 -2.36 -9.70 -5.41
CA SER A 347 -1.94 -10.51 -6.56
C SER A 347 -2.56 -11.91 -6.47
N PRO A 348 -3.24 -12.42 -7.52
CA PRO A 348 -3.71 -13.80 -7.56
C PRO A 348 -2.54 -14.79 -7.66
N SER A 349 -2.76 -16.05 -7.30
CA SER A 349 -1.87 -17.16 -7.68
C SER A 349 -2.51 -18.01 -8.76
N VAL A 350 -1.69 -18.70 -9.57
CA VAL A 350 -2.12 -19.47 -10.73
C VAL A 350 -1.44 -20.83 -10.72
N ASP A 351 -2.23 -21.88 -10.52
CA ASP A 351 -1.79 -23.26 -10.79
C ASP A 351 -1.93 -23.53 -12.28
N LEU A 352 -0.84 -23.32 -13.02
CA LEU A 352 -0.81 -23.55 -14.47
C LEU A 352 -1.06 -25.01 -14.86
N LYS A 353 -0.69 -25.96 -13.99
CA LYS A 353 -0.89 -27.39 -14.25
C LYS A 353 -2.35 -27.79 -14.07
N ALA A 354 -2.99 -27.28 -13.02
CA ALA A 354 -4.40 -27.53 -12.75
C ALA A 354 -5.35 -26.63 -13.53
N GLY A 355 -4.84 -25.55 -14.15
CA GLY A 355 -5.63 -24.55 -14.86
C GLY A 355 -6.53 -23.76 -13.91
N VAL A 356 -6.03 -23.34 -12.76
CA VAL A 356 -6.83 -22.65 -11.73
C VAL A 356 -6.16 -21.34 -11.30
N VAL A 357 -6.95 -20.27 -11.24
CA VAL A 357 -6.60 -19.01 -10.58
C VAL A 357 -7.19 -19.04 -9.17
N TYR A 358 -6.37 -18.70 -8.17
CA TYR A 358 -6.83 -18.44 -6.82
C TYR A 358 -6.73 -16.94 -6.53
N ALA A 359 -7.82 -16.37 -6.03
CA ALA A 359 -7.87 -14.98 -5.60
C ALA A 359 -8.46 -14.89 -4.19
N SER A 360 -8.14 -13.80 -3.51
CA SER A 360 -8.70 -13.44 -2.22
C SER A 360 -9.45 -12.12 -2.33
N THR A 361 -10.47 -11.96 -1.50
CA THR A 361 -11.40 -10.83 -1.58
C THR A 361 -11.44 -10.01 -0.30
N GLY A 362 -11.71 -8.72 -0.50
CA GLY A 362 -12.03 -7.75 0.54
C GLY A 362 -13.39 -7.99 1.21
N GLU A 363 -13.75 -7.06 2.07
CA GLU A 363 -15.02 -6.94 2.77
C GLU A 363 -16.14 -6.42 1.85
N ASN A 364 -17.42 -6.67 2.19
CA ASN A 364 -18.53 -5.98 1.52
C ASN A 364 -18.60 -4.52 1.98
N THR A 365 -19.00 -3.60 1.10
CA THR A 365 -19.11 -2.17 1.44
C THR A 365 -20.54 -1.68 1.62
N SER A 366 -21.53 -2.46 1.18
CA SER A 366 -22.95 -2.28 1.43
C SER A 366 -23.68 -3.63 1.50
N PRO A 367 -24.84 -3.70 2.18
CA PRO A 367 -25.66 -4.89 2.23
C PRO A 367 -26.43 -5.14 0.91
N PRO A 368 -26.90 -6.36 0.65
CA PRO A 368 -26.71 -7.55 1.48
C PRO A 368 -25.26 -8.04 1.46
N ALA A 369 -24.81 -8.66 2.55
CA ALA A 369 -23.54 -9.38 2.55
C ALA A 369 -23.57 -10.52 1.53
N THR A 370 -22.41 -10.82 0.94
CA THR A 370 -22.23 -11.85 -0.09
C THR A 370 -21.36 -12.98 0.45
N ASN A 371 -21.44 -14.15 -0.18
CA ASN A 371 -20.58 -15.29 0.21
C ASN A 371 -19.16 -15.22 -0.37
N THR A 372 -18.87 -14.18 -1.15
CA THR A 372 -17.57 -13.93 -1.80
C THR A 372 -16.79 -12.80 -1.14
N SER A 373 -17.29 -12.15 -0.08
CA SER A 373 -16.47 -11.24 0.72
C SER A 373 -15.64 -12.05 1.71
N ASP A 374 -14.49 -11.51 2.11
CA ASP A 374 -13.63 -12.11 3.13
C ASP A 374 -13.34 -13.59 2.81
N ALA A 375 -13.12 -13.86 1.52
CA ALA A 375 -13.11 -15.20 0.96
C ALA A 375 -11.85 -15.48 0.14
N MET A 376 -11.53 -16.76 0.01
CA MET A 376 -10.68 -17.30 -1.05
C MET A 376 -11.56 -17.96 -2.11
N VAL A 377 -11.25 -17.71 -3.37
CA VAL A 377 -12.00 -18.22 -4.51
C VAL A 377 -11.09 -18.94 -5.48
N ALA A 378 -11.58 -20.03 -6.06
CA ALA A 378 -10.93 -20.72 -7.17
C ALA A 378 -11.72 -20.52 -8.46
N ILE A 379 -11.03 -20.12 -9.51
CA ILE A 379 -11.60 -19.79 -10.81
C ILE A 379 -10.88 -20.64 -11.86
N ASP A 380 -11.64 -21.29 -12.74
CA ASP A 380 -11.09 -22.00 -13.88
C ASP A 380 -10.40 -21.02 -14.83
N LEU A 381 -9.10 -21.23 -15.08
CA LEU A 381 -8.28 -20.31 -15.87
C LEU A 381 -8.77 -20.21 -17.33
N ALA A 382 -9.28 -21.30 -17.90
CA ALA A 382 -9.70 -21.30 -19.30
C ALA A 382 -11.05 -20.59 -19.50
N THR A 383 -11.99 -20.80 -18.58
CA THR A 383 -13.40 -20.43 -18.77
C THR A 383 -13.88 -19.28 -17.89
N GLY A 384 -13.14 -18.91 -16.84
CA GLY A 384 -13.59 -17.93 -15.85
C GLY A 384 -14.68 -18.45 -14.92
N ARG A 385 -15.04 -19.75 -14.98
CA ARG A 385 -16.05 -20.35 -14.11
C ARG A 385 -15.51 -20.51 -12.70
N GLN A 386 -16.29 -20.07 -11.72
CA GLN A 386 -16.01 -20.35 -10.30
C GLN A 386 -16.05 -21.86 -10.04
N LYS A 387 -15.01 -22.38 -9.39
CA LYS A 387 -14.90 -23.78 -8.98
C LYS A 387 -15.36 -23.97 -7.54
N TRP A 388 -14.90 -23.11 -6.64
CA TRP A 388 -15.30 -23.10 -5.23
C TRP A 388 -15.05 -21.73 -4.61
N VAL A 389 -15.69 -21.50 -3.45
CA VAL A 389 -15.50 -20.34 -2.59
C VAL A 389 -15.39 -20.84 -1.15
N PHE A 390 -14.43 -20.31 -0.41
CA PHE A 390 -14.30 -20.46 1.03
C PHE A 390 -14.38 -19.08 1.66
N GLN A 391 -15.42 -18.81 2.46
CA GLN A 391 -15.58 -17.57 3.20
C GLN A 391 -15.05 -17.75 4.63
N ALA A 392 -14.12 -16.89 5.04
CA ALA A 392 -13.52 -16.95 6.37
C ALA A 392 -14.33 -16.17 7.42
N LEU A 393 -14.94 -15.06 7.01
CA LEU A 393 -15.78 -14.23 7.87
C LEU A 393 -17.06 -13.85 7.14
N GLU A 394 -18.19 -14.26 7.69
CA GLU A 394 -19.51 -13.89 7.16
C GLU A 394 -19.94 -12.52 7.72
N ASN A 395 -20.73 -11.80 6.93
CA ASN A 395 -21.39 -10.56 7.33
C ASN A 395 -20.46 -9.42 7.78
N ASP A 396 -19.22 -9.38 7.25
CA ASP A 396 -18.36 -8.21 7.33
C ASP A 396 -18.75 -7.22 6.22
N VAL A 397 -19.72 -6.37 6.54
CA VAL A 397 -20.09 -5.22 5.70
C VAL A 397 -19.50 -3.99 6.35
N TRP A 398 -18.43 -3.44 5.79
CA TRP A 398 -17.75 -2.26 6.33
C TRP A 398 -17.32 -1.29 5.23
N ASN A 399 -17.42 0.00 5.51
CA ASN A 399 -16.86 1.06 4.69
C ASN A 399 -16.39 2.21 5.58
N MET A 400 -15.67 3.18 5.06
CA MET A 400 -15.10 4.27 5.87
C MET A 400 -16.12 5.26 6.46
N SER A 401 -17.43 5.14 6.17
CA SER A 401 -18.47 5.83 6.96
C SER A 401 -18.80 5.10 8.26
N CYS A 402 -18.40 3.85 8.42
CA CYS A 402 -18.63 3.06 9.61
C CYS A 402 -17.48 3.18 10.62
N PRO A 403 -17.77 3.19 11.93
CA PRO A 403 -16.76 2.88 12.94
C PRO A 403 -16.29 1.41 12.80
N ILE A 404 -15.11 1.09 13.32
CA ILE A 404 -14.58 -0.29 13.35
C ILE A 404 -15.04 -0.98 14.64
N GLY A 405 -15.56 -2.21 14.53
CA GLY A 405 -15.82 -3.13 15.63
C GLY A 405 -16.95 -2.74 16.61
N SER A 406 -17.48 -1.52 16.54
CA SER A 406 -18.65 -1.10 17.30
C SER A 406 -19.36 0.09 16.64
N PRO A 407 -20.70 0.06 16.51
CA PRO A 407 -21.49 1.21 16.04
C PRO A 407 -21.37 2.47 16.91
N THR A 408 -20.87 2.35 18.15
CA THR A 408 -20.84 3.44 19.16
C THR A 408 -19.46 3.71 19.74
N GLY A 409 -18.44 2.95 19.34
CA GLY A 409 -17.14 2.85 20.03
C GLY A 409 -16.05 3.84 19.62
N GLY A 410 -16.39 5.08 19.26
CA GLY A 410 -15.38 6.13 19.03
C GLY A 410 -15.84 7.30 18.15
N ARG A 411 -16.74 7.04 17.20
CA ARG A 411 -17.44 8.08 16.41
C ARG A 411 -18.81 7.57 15.95
N PRO A 412 -19.82 8.43 15.79
CA PRO A 412 -21.09 8.02 15.22
C PRO A 412 -20.93 7.57 13.75
N PRO A 413 -21.73 6.58 13.29
CA PRO A 413 -21.75 6.20 11.89
C PRO A 413 -22.17 7.38 10.99
N GLY A 414 -21.51 7.50 9.82
CA GLY A 414 -21.89 8.46 8.79
C GLY A 414 -23.10 8.01 7.96
N PRO A 415 -23.64 8.88 7.08
CA PRO A 415 -24.86 8.59 6.31
C PRO A 415 -24.81 7.32 5.46
N ASN A 416 -23.63 6.96 4.94
CA ASN A 416 -23.42 5.75 4.14
C ASN A 416 -23.13 4.49 4.97
N CYS A 417 -23.22 4.59 6.29
CA CYS A 417 -23.24 3.46 7.22
C CYS A 417 -24.65 3.27 7.81
N PHE A 418 -25.68 3.39 6.98
CA PHE A 418 -27.09 3.24 7.36
C PHE A 418 -27.43 1.86 7.93
N PHE A 419 -26.58 0.86 7.64
CA PHE A 419 -26.72 -0.53 8.06
C PHE A 419 -25.96 -0.86 9.35
N ALA A 420 -25.35 0.12 10.04
CA ALA A 420 -24.52 -0.13 11.22
C ALA A 420 -25.24 -0.93 12.32
N ALA A 421 -26.56 -0.78 12.43
CA ALA A 421 -27.39 -1.47 13.42
C ALA A 421 -28.04 -2.77 12.88
N GLU A 422 -27.72 -3.18 11.65
CA GLU A 422 -28.35 -4.32 10.95
C GLU A 422 -27.53 -5.62 11.07
N GLY A 423 -26.69 -5.73 12.10
CA GLY A 423 -26.00 -6.98 12.46
C GLY A 423 -24.67 -7.26 11.75
N SER A 424 -24.15 -6.33 10.94
CA SER A 424 -22.77 -6.42 10.41
C SER A 424 -21.75 -6.45 11.55
N VAL A 425 -20.68 -7.24 11.37
CA VAL A 425 -19.58 -7.28 12.36
C VAL A 425 -18.69 -6.04 12.32
N LEU A 426 -18.72 -5.27 11.23
CA LEU A 426 -18.02 -3.99 11.02
C LEU A 426 -16.51 -4.08 11.27
N ARG A 427 -15.84 -5.11 10.76
CA ARG A 427 -14.46 -5.43 11.16
C ARG A 427 -13.40 -5.00 10.14
N ASP A 428 -13.68 -5.06 8.84
CA ASP A 428 -12.64 -4.98 7.79
C ASP A 428 -11.55 -6.03 8.05
N HIS A 429 -11.99 -7.27 8.30
CA HIS A 429 -11.15 -8.44 8.55
C HIS A 429 -11.01 -9.28 7.28
N ASP A 430 -10.90 -8.62 6.14
CA ASP A 430 -10.77 -9.30 4.86
C ASP A 430 -9.46 -10.07 4.69
N PHE A 431 -9.34 -10.81 3.58
CA PHE A 431 -8.06 -11.35 3.16
C PHE A 431 -7.19 -10.24 2.57
N GLY A 432 -6.27 -9.74 3.38
CA GLY A 432 -5.37 -8.68 2.94
C GLY A 432 -4.37 -9.13 1.87
N GLY A 433 -3.85 -10.34 2.01
CA GLY A 433 -2.87 -10.91 1.07
C GLY A 433 -3.50 -11.77 -0.03
N GLY A 434 -2.79 -11.91 -1.15
CA GLY A 434 -3.13 -12.87 -2.21
C GLY A 434 -2.93 -14.33 -1.75
N PRO A 435 -3.68 -15.31 -2.30
CA PRO A 435 -3.49 -16.70 -1.92
C PRO A 435 -2.13 -17.24 -2.37
N VAL A 436 -1.55 -18.14 -1.56
CA VAL A 436 -0.30 -18.84 -1.85
C VAL A 436 -0.57 -20.31 -2.11
N ILE A 437 -0.05 -20.84 -3.21
CA ILE A 437 -0.11 -22.28 -3.50
C ILE A 437 1.12 -22.93 -2.87
N TRP A 438 0.94 -23.55 -1.72
CA TRP A 438 2.01 -24.27 -1.03
C TRP A 438 2.09 -25.71 -1.53
N ARG A 439 3.31 -26.14 -1.89
CA ARG A 439 3.59 -27.53 -2.26
C ARG A 439 4.71 -28.07 -1.40
N GLY A 440 4.41 -29.09 -0.61
CA GLY A 440 5.37 -29.69 0.30
C GLY A 440 4.86 -31.00 0.88
N ARG A 441 5.79 -31.91 1.19
CA ARG A 441 5.49 -33.24 1.77
C ARG A 441 4.39 -34.01 1.01
N GLY A 442 4.41 -33.92 -0.33
CA GLY A 442 3.44 -34.59 -1.21
C GLY A 442 2.02 -34.00 -1.19
N LYS A 443 1.81 -32.81 -0.58
CA LYS A 443 0.53 -32.12 -0.52
C LYS A 443 0.58 -30.79 -1.28
N THR A 444 -0.57 -30.37 -1.78
CA THR A 444 -0.82 -29.02 -2.27
C THR A 444 -1.88 -28.39 -1.38
N LEU A 445 -1.59 -27.23 -0.81
CA LEU A 445 -2.50 -26.45 0.01
C LEU A 445 -2.62 -25.03 -0.55
N ILE A 446 -3.79 -24.43 -0.39
CA ILE A 446 -4.04 -23.02 -0.70
C ILE A 446 -4.04 -22.26 0.62
N LEU A 447 -3.06 -21.38 0.80
CA LEU A 447 -2.88 -20.60 2.01
C LEU A 447 -3.39 -19.18 1.83
N GLY A 448 -3.99 -18.61 2.87
CA GLY A 448 -4.46 -17.22 2.87
C GLY A 448 -4.28 -16.57 4.23
N GLY A 449 -3.81 -15.32 4.24
CA GLY A 449 -3.67 -14.52 5.46
C GLY A 449 -4.73 -13.43 5.55
N GLN A 450 -5.36 -13.32 6.71
CA GLN A 450 -6.50 -12.45 6.97
C GLN A 450 -6.10 -11.29 7.88
N LYS A 451 -6.73 -10.12 7.70
CA LYS A 451 -6.50 -8.92 8.51
C LYS A 451 -6.86 -9.10 9.98
N SER A 452 -7.63 -10.13 10.33
CA SER A 452 -7.84 -10.59 11.71
C SER A 452 -6.58 -11.09 12.42
N GLY A 453 -5.49 -11.36 11.67
CA GLY A 453 -4.30 -12.04 12.17
C GLY A 453 -4.38 -13.56 12.04
N ASP A 454 -5.38 -14.08 11.32
CA ASP A 454 -5.52 -15.49 10.99
C ASP A 454 -4.69 -15.85 9.76
N VAL A 455 -4.18 -17.09 9.74
CA VAL A 455 -3.71 -17.74 8.54
C VAL A 455 -4.47 -19.06 8.35
N TRP A 456 -4.94 -19.28 7.14
CA TRP A 456 -5.81 -20.38 6.75
C TRP A 456 -5.08 -21.30 5.77
N ALA A 457 -5.35 -22.60 5.85
CA ALA A 457 -4.96 -23.56 4.82
C ALA A 457 -6.17 -24.36 4.35
N LEU A 458 -6.35 -24.37 3.04
CA LEU A 458 -7.38 -25.15 2.35
C LEU A 458 -6.72 -26.24 1.50
N ASP A 459 -7.45 -27.31 1.23
CA ASP A 459 -7.09 -28.21 0.14
C ASP A 459 -7.48 -27.62 -1.23
N THR A 460 -7.13 -28.31 -2.31
CA THR A 460 -7.43 -27.88 -3.68
C THR A 460 -8.92 -27.84 -4.03
N GLN A 461 -9.79 -28.35 -3.16
CA GLN A 461 -11.25 -28.36 -3.27
C GLN A 461 -11.88 -27.26 -2.41
N GLY A 462 -11.08 -26.43 -1.75
CA GLY A 462 -11.57 -25.32 -0.91
C GLY A 462 -11.99 -25.74 0.50
N ARG A 463 -11.70 -26.98 0.92
CA ARG A 463 -12.04 -27.44 2.28
C ARG A 463 -10.95 -27.03 3.26
N LYS A 464 -11.35 -26.45 4.39
CA LYS A 464 -10.43 -26.08 5.47
C LYS A 464 -9.67 -27.30 5.99
N VAL A 465 -8.35 -27.22 5.96
CA VAL A 465 -7.44 -28.21 6.54
C VAL A 465 -7.03 -27.79 7.95
N TRP A 466 -6.60 -26.54 8.11
CA TRP A 466 -6.31 -25.94 9.42
C TRP A 466 -6.44 -24.42 9.37
N HIS A 467 -6.51 -23.78 10.53
CA HIS A 467 -6.40 -22.32 10.70
C HIS A 467 -5.66 -22.03 12.01
N THR A 468 -4.93 -20.91 12.05
CA THR A 468 -4.17 -20.46 13.22
C THR A 468 -4.28 -18.94 13.35
N GLN A 469 -4.62 -18.46 14.54
CA GLN A 469 -4.81 -17.04 14.85
C GLN A 469 -3.68 -16.52 15.75
N PHE A 470 -3.12 -15.35 15.44
CA PHE A 470 -2.04 -14.72 16.23
C PHE A 470 -2.48 -13.50 17.03
N GLY A 471 -3.41 -12.71 16.50
CA GLY A 471 -3.87 -11.45 17.09
C GLY A 471 -5.37 -11.27 16.93
N LYS A 472 -5.86 -10.10 17.36
CA LYS A 472 -7.26 -9.69 17.14
C LYS A 472 -7.48 -9.01 15.80
N GLY A 473 -6.40 -8.55 15.17
CA GLY A 473 -6.42 -7.87 13.89
C GLY A 473 -6.98 -6.45 13.94
N THR A 474 -6.88 -5.77 12.80
CA THR A 474 -7.40 -4.41 12.57
C THR A 474 -7.77 -4.24 11.10
N ALA A 475 -8.46 -3.16 10.76
CA ALA A 475 -8.67 -2.72 9.37
C ALA A 475 -7.37 -2.50 8.56
N LEU A 476 -6.23 -2.33 9.24
CA LEU A 476 -4.88 -2.21 8.66
C LEU A 476 -4.07 -3.51 8.84
N GLY A 477 -4.75 -4.59 9.20
CA GLY A 477 -4.23 -5.94 9.35
C GLY A 477 -3.73 -6.31 10.74
N GLY A 478 -3.73 -7.61 11.00
CA GLY A 478 -2.56 -8.40 11.36
C GLY A 478 -1.80 -8.76 10.09
N VAL A 479 -2.30 -9.74 9.29
CA VAL A 479 -1.76 -10.00 7.95
C VAL A 479 -2.37 -9.05 6.93
N HIS A 480 -1.61 -8.06 6.49
CA HIS A 480 -2.13 -6.99 5.62
C HIS A 480 -1.86 -7.21 4.13
N TRP A 481 -0.60 -7.37 3.68
CA TRP A 481 -0.28 -7.40 2.24
C TRP A 481 0.10 -8.79 1.69
N GLY A 482 0.39 -9.75 2.56
CA GLY A 482 0.72 -11.12 2.11
C GLY A 482 1.55 -11.92 3.09
N ILE A 483 1.70 -13.19 2.76
CA ILE A 483 2.51 -14.20 3.47
C ILE A 483 3.60 -14.70 2.52
N ALA A 484 4.57 -15.46 3.06
CA ALA A 484 5.54 -16.21 2.25
C ALA A 484 5.63 -17.66 2.73
N ALA A 485 6.11 -18.57 1.90
CA ALA A 485 6.25 -19.97 2.30
C ALA A 485 7.48 -20.67 1.72
N ASP A 486 8.12 -21.53 2.51
CA ASP A 486 9.11 -22.52 2.04
C ASP A 486 8.47 -23.92 1.90
N GLU A 487 9.23 -25.00 1.69
CA GLU A 487 8.63 -26.35 1.52
C GLU A 487 8.06 -26.94 2.82
N LYS A 488 8.21 -26.25 3.95
CA LYS A 488 7.88 -26.74 5.29
C LYS A 488 6.98 -25.78 6.06
N ARG A 489 7.14 -24.47 5.87
CA ARG A 489 6.59 -23.42 6.71
C ARG A 489 5.96 -22.32 5.90
N VAL A 490 4.98 -21.68 6.50
CA VAL A 490 4.46 -20.36 6.12
C VAL A 490 4.94 -19.33 7.13
N TYR A 491 5.32 -18.17 6.64
CA TYR A 491 5.78 -17.00 7.40
C TYR A 491 4.69 -15.94 7.39
N VAL A 492 4.20 -15.62 8.57
CA VAL A 492 3.01 -14.81 8.82
C VAL A 492 3.45 -13.49 9.44
N PRO A 493 3.51 -12.39 8.67
CA PRO A 493 3.75 -11.07 9.21
C PRO A 493 2.50 -10.54 9.91
N ILE A 494 2.64 -9.97 11.09
CA ILE A 494 1.56 -9.32 11.83
C ILE A 494 1.90 -7.86 12.08
N ALA A 495 1.01 -6.96 11.66
CA ALA A 495 1.17 -5.52 11.75
C ALA A 495 0.62 -4.94 13.07
N ASP A 496 -0.63 -5.27 13.42
CA ASP A 496 -1.38 -4.80 14.60
C ASP A 496 -1.10 -3.34 14.99
N PRO A 497 -1.25 -2.36 14.06
CA PRO A 497 -0.89 -0.98 14.34
C PRO A 497 -1.83 -0.35 15.37
N ASN A 498 -1.24 0.31 16.37
CA ASN A 498 -1.91 0.99 17.48
C ASN A 498 -2.82 0.08 18.33
N VAL A 499 -2.62 -1.24 18.28
CA VAL A 499 -3.27 -2.18 19.19
C VAL A 499 -2.58 -2.09 20.56
N PRO A 500 -3.32 -2.01 21.68
CA PRO A 500 -2.74 -2.01 23.02
C PRO A 500 -1.83 -3.21 23.26
N GLU A 501 -0.71 -3.01 23.96
CA GLU A 501 0.36 -4.01 24.14
C GLU A 501 -0.15 -5.41 24.56
N LYS A 502 -1.09 -5.45 25.52
CA LYS A 502 -1.69 -6.71 26.01
C LYS A 502 -2.40 -7.54 24.93
N ASP A 503 -2.86 -6.90 23.87
CA ASP A 503 -3.64 -7.48 22.78
C ASP A 503 -2.85 -7.49 21.45
N ASN A 504 -1.63 -6.94 21.44
CA ASN A 504 -0.84 -6.71 20.25
C ASN A 504 0.00 -7.95 19.90
N ALA A 505 -0.18 -8.47 18.69
CA ALA A 505 0.57 -9.61 18.17
C ALA A 505 1.60 -9.22 17.09
N ALA A 506 1.93 -7.93 16.95
CA ALA A 506 2.89 -7.44 15.97
C ALA A 506 4.20 -8.24 15.98
N GLY A 507 4.65 -8.70 14.83
CA GLY A 507 5.80 -9.58 14.73
C GLY A 507 5.80 -10.48 13.51
N LEU A 508 6.63 -11.52 13.58
CA LEU A 508 6.77 -12.54 12.55
C LEU A 508 6.60 -13.93 13.17
N TYR A 509 5.73 -14.73 12.59
CA TYR A 509 5.44 -16.08 13.05
C TYR A 509 5.73 -17.08 11.94
N ALA A 510 6.30 -18.22 12.30
CA ALA A 510 6.44 -19.34 11.37
C ALA A 510 5.57 -20.49 11.81
N VAL A 511 4.82 -21.05 10.86
CA VAL A 511 3.88 -22.14 11.08
C VAL A 511 4.25 -23.28 10.16
N ASP A 512 4.23 -24.51 10.66
CA ASP A 512 4.33 -25.69 9.82
C ASP A 512 3.14 -25.73 8.85
N ALA A 513 3.42 -25.56 7.55
CA ALA A 513 2.38 -25.34 6.54
C ALA A 513 1.46 -26.56 6.36
N ALA A 514 1.91 -27.76 6.73
CA ALA A 514 1.10 -28.96 6.63
C ALA A 514 0.12 -29.14 7.80
N THR A 515 0.42 -28.58 8.97
CA THR A 515 -0.28 -28.90 10.23
C THR A 515 -0.87 -27.69 10.96
N GLY A 516 -0.47 -26.47 10.63
CA GLY A 516 -0.90 -25.26 11.33
C GLY A 516 -0.21 -25.04 12.69
N LYS A 517 0.73 -25.91 13.08
CA LYS A 517 1.47 -25.78 14.34
C LYS A 517 2.51 -24.67 14.25
N VAL A 518 2.51 -23.78 15.23
CA VAL A 518 3.54 -22.73 15.36
C VAL A 518 4.90 -23.38 15.58
N ALA A 519 5.86 -23.08 14.69
CA ALA A 519 7.23 -23.53 14.79
C ALA A 519 8.06 -22.58 15.65
N TRP A 520 7.91 -21.28 15.43
CA TRP A 520 8.56 -20.22 16.21
C TRP A 520 7.82 -18.90 16.02
N SER A 521 8.09 -17.94 16.90
CA SER A 521 7.56 -16.58 16.84
C SER A 521 8.60 -15.56 17.27
N TRP A 522 8.58 -14.39 16.63
CA TRP A 522 9.31 -13.20 17.05
C TRP A 522 8.33 -12.04 17.21
N LYS A 523 8.28 -11.43 18.40
CA LYS A 523 7.43 -10.27 18.66
C LYS A 523 8.20 -8.97 18.41
N ALA A 524 7.60 -8.07 17.66
CA ALA A 524 8.10 -6.72 17.49
C ALA A 524 7.78 -5.89 18.73
N THR A 525 8.68 -4.97 19.09
CA THR A 525 8.48 -4.04 20.20
C THR A 525 8.63 -2.60 19.72
N PRO A 526 7.88 -1.64 20.29
CA PRO A 526 8.09 -0.23 19.99
C PRO A 526 9.53 0.19 20.29
N ASP A 527 10.09 1.06 19.45
CA ASP A 527 11.40 1.67 19.69
C ASP A 527 11.45 3.08 19.14
N CYS A 528 11.47 4.04 20.05
CA CYS A 528 11.52 5.47 19.77
C CYS A 528 12.80 6.16 20.32
N ALA A 529 13.73 5.37 20.85
CA ALA A 529 14.94 5.88 21.50
C ALA A 529 15.95 6.47 20.50
N ASN A 530 17.02 7.10 21.00
CA ASN A 530 18.18 7.51 20.21
C ASN A 530 17.84 8.38 18.97
N GLY A 531 16.92 9.34 19.17
CA GLY A 531 16.48 10.25 18.12
C GLY A 531 15.59 9.61 17.04
N ARG A 532 15.18 8.34 17.21
CA ARG A 532 14.32 7.65 16.25
C ARG A 532 12.93 8.26 16.18
N GLN A 533 12.35 8.72 17.29
CA GLN A 533 11.08 9.45 17.31
C GLN A 533 11.04 10.64 16.33
N ALA A 534 12.18 11.31 16.09
CA ALA A 534 12.25 12.42 15.14
C ALA A 534 12.27 11.93 13.67
N ARG A 535 12.87 10.77 13.39
CA ARG A 535 12.92 10.19 12.04
C ARG A 535 11.67 9.40 11.68
N VAL A 536 11.08 8.72 12.67
CA VAL A 536 9.91 7.85 12.58
C VAL A 536 8.93 8.23 13.69
N PRO A 537 8.12 9.29 13.51
CA PRO A 537 7.21 9.76 14.57
C PRO A 537 6.17 8.74 15.01
N SER A 538 5.89 7.73 14.18
CA SER A 538 4.94 6.66 14.45
C SER A 538 5.51 5.46 15.21
N CYS A 539 6.78 5.49 15.62
CA CYS A 539 7.51 4.34 16.18
C CYS A 539 6.87 3.69 17.42
N ALA A 540 6.03 4.44 18.16
CA ALA A 540 5.35 3.94 19.35
C ALA A 540 4.14 3.04 19.02
N GLY A 541 3.47 3.27 17.89
CA GLY A 541 2.23 2.58 17.52
C GLY A 541 2.31 1.80 16.21
N LYS A 542 3.33 2.03 15.37
CA LYS A 542 3.50 1.40 14.05
C LYS A 542 4.90 0.82 13.93
N PHE A 543 5.07 -0.36 14.52
CA PHE A 543 6.34 -1.09 14.59
C PHE A 543 6.23 -2.56 14.16
N GLY A 544 5.01 -3.04 13.88
CA GLY A 544 4.80 -4.40 13.37
C GLY A 544 5.24 -4.60 11.92
N ILE A 545 4.97 -5.80 11.40
CA ILE A 545 5.34 -6.21 10.06
C ILE A 545 4.07 -6.31 9.22
N SER A 546 3.93 -5.40 8.26
CA SER A 546 2.79 -5.37 7.33
C SER A 546 3.20 -5.83 5.93
N ALA A 547 4.46 -5.57 5.56
CA ALA A 547 5.03 -5.95 4.29
C ALA A 547 5.18 -7.49 4.16
N PRO A 548 4.91 -8.07 2.98
CA PRO A 548 5.01 -9.51 2.79
C PRO A 548 6.49 -9.97 2.82
N PRO A 549 6.85 -11.02 3.58
CA PRO A 549 8.22 -11.53 3.65
C PRO A 549 8.72 -12.04 2.29
N VAL A 550 10.03 -12.17 2.14
CA VAL A 550 10.64 -13.01 1.09
C VAL A 550 11.53 -14.05 1.75
N VAL A 551 11.49 -15.29 1.27
CA VAL A 551 12.34 -16.38 1.75
C VAL A 551 13.45 -16.61 0.73
N ILE A 552 14.70 -16.49 1.15
CA ILE A 552 15.88 -16.66 0.29
C ILE A 552 16.83 -17.64 0.98
N ASP A 553 16.97 -18.83 0.41
CA ASP A 553 17.98 -19.82 0.85
C ASP A 553 17.99 -20.11 2.37
N GLY A 554 16.82 -20.21 3.00
CA GLY A 554 16.73 -20.46 4.45
C GLY A 554 16.86 -19.20 5.33
N ALA A 555 16.84 -18.01 4.74
CA ALA A 555 16.61 -16.75 5.44
C ALA A 555 15.23 -16.18 5.10
N VAL A 556 14.61 -15.50 6.06
CA VAL A 556 13.36 -14.75 5.88
C VAL A 556 13.66 -13.28 6.05
N VAL A 557 13.39 -12.48 5.02
CA VAL A 557 13.63 -11.03 5.02
C VAL A 557 12.29 -10.30 5.03
N VAL A 558 12.13 -9.37 5.97
CA VAL A 558 10.89 -8.60 6.17
C VAL A 558 11.18 -7.13 6.41
N GLY A 559 10.28 -6.26 5.95
CA GLY A 559 10.29 -4.83 6.26
C GLY A 559 9.26 -4.50 7.34
N GLY A 560 9.65 -3.69 8.32
CA GLY A 560 8.79 -3.21 9.39
C GLY A 560 8.15 -1.86 9.06
N LEU A 561 6.99 -1.61 9.68
CA LEU A 561 6.34 -0.29 9.66
C LEU A 561 7.21 0.81 10.29
N ASP A 562 8.21 0.43 11.08
CA ASP A 562 9.19 1.34 11.65
C ASP A 562 10.33 1.69 10.64
N GLY A 563 10.34 1.09 9.45
CA GLY A 563 11.35 1.33 8.42
C GLY A 563 12.64 0.52 8.59
N ARG A 564 12.67 -0.46 9.49
CA ARG A 564 13.75 -1.44 9.56
C ARG A 564 13.49 -2.64 8.67
N VAL A 565 14.57 -3.23 8.17
CA VAL A 565 14.58 -4.54 7.53
C VAL A 565 15.17 -5.53 8.51
N TYR A 566 14.47 -6.64 8.74
CA TYR A 566 14.90 -7.71 9.61
C TYR A 566 15.18 -8.97 8.78
N VAL A 567 16.26 -9.67 9.12
CA VAL A 567 16.66 -10.93 8.50
C VAL A 567 16.66 -12.01 9.56
N PHE A 568 15.88 -13.06 9.36
CA PHE A 568 15.75 -14.18 10.29
C PHE A 568 16.24 -15.48 9.66
N GLU A 569 16.79 -16.38 10.46
CA GLU A 569 16.97 -17.78 10.05
C GLU A 569 15.60 -18.47 9.98
N ALA A 570 15.25 -19.00 8.81
CA ALA A 570 13.97 -19.63 8.52
C ALA A 570 13.62 -20.80 9.45
N ALA A 571 14.65 -21.53 9.91
CA ALA A 571 14.49 -22.75 10.69
C ALA A 571 14.14 -22.47 12.16
N SER A 572 14.76 -21.46 12.76
CA SER A 572 14.73 -21.20 14.21
C SER A 572 14.04 -19.89 14.60
N GLY A 573 13.88 -18.95 13.67
CA GLY A 573 13.42 -17.60 13.99
C GLY A 573 14.50 -16.71 14.61
N LYS A 574 15.77 -17.16 14.63
CA LYS A 574 16.89 -16.34 15.11
C LYS A 574 17.05 -15.11 14.23
N LEU A 575 17.00 -13.92 14.85
CA LEU A 575 17.34 -12.67 14.18
C LEU A 575 18.84 -12.65 13.84
N LEU A 576 19.15 -12.58 12.54
CA LEU A 576 20.50 -12.58 12.00
C LEU A 576 21.03 -11.16 11.80
N ALA A 577 20.19 -10.25 11.30
CA ALA A 577 20.56 -8.87 11.05
C ALA A 577 19.34 -7.93 11.10
N THR A 578 19.61 -6.67 11.41
CA THR A 578 18.65 -5.56 11.33
C THR A 578 19.31 -4.41 10.60
N HIS A 579 18.65 -3.86 9.59
CA HIS A 579 19.10 -2.70 8.83
C HIS A 579 18.08 -1.57 8.93
N ASP A 580 18.49 -0.40 9.40
CA ASP A 580 17.61 0.77 9.46
C ASP A 580 17.62 1.50 8.10
N THR A 581 16.46 1.56 7.45
CA THR A 581 16.29 2.32 6.20
C THR A 581 15.66 3.67 6.43
N ALA A 582 15.13 3.96 7.63
CA ALA A 582 14.55 5.26 7.97
C ALA A 582 15.63 6.31 8.29
N VAL A 583 16.54 6.51 7.35
CA VAL A 583 17.72 7.40 7.41
C VAL A 583 17.83 8.22 6.12
N PRO A 584 18.61 9.32 6.12
CA PRO A 584 18.94 10.05 4.91
C PRO A 584 19.78 9.21 3.94
N PHE A 585 19.55 9.40 2.64
CA PHE A 585 20.31 8.81 1.55
C PHE A 585 20.71 9.87 0.53
N GLN A 586 21.89 9.68 -0.05
CA GLN A 586 22.28 10.35 -1.28
C GLN A 586 22.16 9.35 -2.43
N GLY A 587 21.19 9.59 -3.32
CA GLY A 587 20.96 8.71 -4.47
C GLY A 587 22.10 8.76 -5.49
N VAL A 588 22.32 7.66 -6.20
CA VAL A 588 23.23 7.63 -7.36
C VAL A 588 22.81 8.62 -8.45
N ASN A 589 21.51 8.93 -8.48
CA ASN A 589 20.93 9.96 -9.32
C ASN A 589 21.10 11.40 -8.79
N LYS A 590 22.01 11.61 -7.83
CA LYS A 590 22.35 12.92 -7.26
C LYS A 590 21.20 13.63 -6.53
N VAL A 591 20.11 12.92 -6.24
CA VAL A 591 18.98 13.42 -5.47
C VAL A 591 19.10 12.95 -4.02
N ALA A 592 18.95 13.88 -3.08
CA ALA A 592 18.85 13.55 -1.67
C ALA A 592 17.45 13.03 -1.33
N GLY A 593 17.38 12.00 -0.50
CA GLY A 593 16.12 11.39 -0.07
C GLY A 593 16.22 10.83 1.34
N ALA A 594 15.13 10.26 1.82
CA ALA A 594 15.12 9.53 3.07
C ALA A 594 14.17 8.35 2.96
N GLY A 595 14.55 7.24 3.59
CA GLY A 595 13.63 6.12 3.74
C GLY A 595 12.58 6.36 4.83
N GLY A 596 11.70 5.39 4.99
CA GLY A 596 10.57 5.45 5.91
C GLY A 596 9.97 4.07 6.14
N SER A 597 8.69 4.03 6.48
CA SER A 597 7.96 2.77 6.73
C SER A 597 8.00 1.84 5.52
N ILE A 598 8.14 0.53 5.76
CA ILE A 598 8.08 -0.51 4.72
C ILE A 598 6.76 -1.27 4.91
N ASP A 599 5.88 -1.17 3.92
CA ASP A 599 4.50 -1.68 4.00
C ASP A 599 4.14 -2.41 2.69
N ALA A 600 3.25 -1.86 1.85
CA ALA A 600 2.65 -2.53 0.69
C ALA A 600 3.58 -3.41 -0.18
N ALA A 601 4.79 -2.92 -0.48
CA ALA A 601 5.81 -3.69 -1.17
C ALA A 601 6.81 -4.27 -0.16
N GLY A 602 6.87 -5.60 -0.07
CA GLY A 602 7.92 -6.30 0.67
C GLY A 602 9.28 -6.30 -0.03
N PRO A 603 10.33 -6.80 0.64
CA PRO A 603 11.64 -7.03 0.04
C PRO A 603 11.57 -7.95 -1.18
N PHE A 604 12.48 -7.78 -2.12
CA PHE A 604 12.66 -8.66 -3.28
C PHE A 604 14.15 -8.71 -3.68
N ALA A 605 14.58 -9.70 -4.46
CA ALA A 605 16.00 -9.91 -4.74
C ALA A 605 16.26 -10.36 -6.18
N GLY A 606 17.53 -10.32 -6.56
CA GLY A 606 18.05 -10.82 -7.83
C GLY A 606 19.38 -10.17 -8.18
N GLY A 607 20.17 -10.82 -9.04
CA GLY A 607 21.48 -10.29 -9.46
C GLY A 607 22.49 -10.16 -8.30
N GLY A 608 22.31 -10.93 -7.22
CA GLY A 608 23.15 -10.84 -6.02
C GLY A 608 22.82 -9.68 -5.09
N LEU A 609 21.63 -9.08 -5.24
CA LEU A 609 21.21 -7.91 -4.48
C LEU A 609 19.84 -8.12 -3.85
N LEU A 610 19.66 -7.49 -2.70
CA LEU A 610 18.37 -7.34 -2.01
C LEU A 610 17.89 -5.90 -2.23
N PHE A 611 16.65 -5.74 -2.68
CA PHE A 611 16.05 -4.44 -2.96
C PHE A 611 14.92 -4.13 -1.97
N ILE A 612 14.94 -2.90 -1.45
CA ILE A 612 13.98 -2.41 -0.46
C ILE A 612 13.41 -1.08 -0.95
N GLY A 613 12.10 -1.05 -1.18
CA GLY A 613 11.38 0.21 -1.30
C GLY A 613 11.14 0.78 0.09
N SER A 614 11.82 1.86 0.45
CA SER A 614 11.73 2.46 1.79
C SER A 614 10.90 3.73 1.77
N GLY A 615 9.75 3.68 2.43
CA GLY A 615 8.79 4.77 2.53
C GLY A 615 7.38 4.38 2.15
N TYR A 616 6.42 4.69 3.01
CA TYR A 616 5.00 4.52 2.72
C TYR A 616 4.20 5.45 3.64
N ALA A 617 3.69 6.56 3.11
CA ALA A 617 3.01 7.59 3.90
C ALA A 617 1.57 7.27 4.28
N SER A 618 0.94 6.30 3.61
CA SER A 618 -0.46 5.97 3.85
C SER A 618 -0.65 5.44 5.27
N PHE A 619 -1.89 5.54 5.79
CA PHE A 619 -2.21 5.07 7.13
C PHE A 619 -1.40 5.77 8.24
N GLY A 620 -1.05 7.05 8.03
CA GLY A 620 -0.26 7.89 8.96
C GLY A 620 1.16 7.36 9.26
N GLN A 621 1.75 6.57 8.35
CA GLN A 621 3.08 6.00 8.48
C GLN A 621 4.16 6.99 7.99
N GLN A 622 5.44 6.64 8.21
CA GLN A 622 6.55 7.47 7.81
C GLN A 622 6.76 7.41 6.29
N ALA A 623 6.55 8.56 5.65
CA ALA A 623 6.86 8.74 4.24
C ALA A 623 8.36 8.56 3.96
N GLY A 624 8.66 8.06 2.77
CA GLY A 624 10.01 7.95 2.24
C GLY A 624 9.97 7.77 0.73
N ASN A 625 11.12 7.90 0.09
CA ASN A 625 11.18 8.00 -1.36
C ASN A 625 12.41 7.32 -1.99
N VAL A 626 12.94 6.29 -1.32
CA VAL A 626 14.23 5.70 -1.68
C VAL A 626 14.08 4.21 -1.97
N LEU A 627 14.55 3.79 -3.14
CA LEU A 627 14.86 2.40 -3.42
C LEU A 627 16.30 2.13 -2.98
N VAL A 628 16.50 1.20 -2.05
CA VAL A 628 17.82 0.82 -1.53
C VAL A 628 18.19 -0.55 -2.06
N ALA A 629 19.37 -0.66 -2.68
CA ALA A 629 19.96 -1.94 -3.07
C ALA A 629 21.05 -2.32 -2.06
N TYR A 630 20.96 -3.52 -1.52
CA TYR A 630 21.90 -4.09 -0.59
C TYR A 630 22.69 -5.22 -1.25
N ARG A 631 23.98 -5.28 -0.94
CA ARG A 631 24.88 -6.37 -1.34
C ARG A 631 25.52 -7.01 -0.11
N PRO A 632 26.09 -8.22 -0.25
CA PRO A 632 26.91 -8.80 0.81
C PRO A 632 28.13 -7.92 1.06
N LYS A 633 28.41 -7.65 2.33
CA LYS A 633 29.62 -6.93 2.74
C LYS A 633 30.85 -7.77 2.39
N LYS A 634 31.80 -7.15 1.71
CA LYS A 634 33.07 -7.79 1.33
C LYS A 634 33.98 -8.03 2.53
#